data_AF-K2NG38-F1
#
_entry.id   AF-K2NG38-F1
#
_cell.length_a   1.000
_cell.length_b   1.000
_cell.length_c   1.000
_cell.angle_alpha   90.00
_cell.angle_beta   90.00
_cell.angle_gamma   90.00
#
_symmetry.space_group_name_H-M   'P 1'
#
loop_
_entity.id
_entity.type
_entity.pdbx_description
1 polymer ?
#
loop_
_entity_poly.entity_id
_entity_poly.type
_entity_poly.pdbx_seq_one_letter_code
_entity_poly.pdbx_strand_id
1 'polypeptide(L)'
;MAFSDSTLLYFDGSVTLEGGAQWRVVGNNVRAALVLSISNPLYKIELSGSGTTVALAHNRQVDDSYSFAEMNPSNMFLFSPARFVVGCNLHDDEELSYDDVFPEEVEAFRCDTCNDDAACYMPGTESVDRGLCSCSCKDGWHGASCLSFEVPDTVVPPLPERAVDGDTSCVVNQTLKNLTLNMWKTHHCYAGVTFSGVGAVLTFYLNSMPLHLFINITFTGCTFRDGAALQFVGGAAAAESAGVLIRVSQTVMRSSVVVFALFLAQHCDIAVTEVDAEQFSEVHLADSISNKYGVVLLQSVVLSASSLLVSNVKAHASKKEAYGLYSIGTLTLVGGSSLYVRYCSFDGYTHILYLSALGIFEHSVFALLNNTMSSGTSLLFQYSRLSVSDHSVLRVVGNGGSVFYVICSLKLWTVERSSWLDWRDNDVGVGAMFHDTGSAFVSIDSSSVVTLTGCKMGSTGLSVSLLSQADAGYRFVAGCLTVAGLEVTTAAELKHYGITKVTTVAACGECTEEGNCFAPLTTAVIDCKCQCAAGGHGDVCVPAPVPAGPPSPPPPPPLPPPPPVGECISDMVYPEVAQAVGSGLSWLCYRNVTFSGGGMSLTVLIGAMTGDVATVTFDGCTWRDGAVLLLLGNAYAAVGSLNIVVTGNTFSDALLSPEGGFPPRTNITISGNRFTVTRLVPRPGLVIGRPSCVSMNELAISNDSAVVLSGNAFQTVRE
;
A
#
# COMPACT_ATOMS: atom_id res chain seq x y z
N MET A 1 -12.86 -20.66 -20.38
CA MET A 1 -12.71 -19.93 -21.64
C MET A 1 -11.38 -20.36 -22.22
N ALA A 2 -11.36 -20.85 -23.46
CA ALA A 2 -10.10 -21.13 -24.14
C ALA A 2 -9.28 -19.83 -24.17
N PHE A 3 -8.04 -19.87 -23.70
CA PHE A 3 -7.16 -18.71 -23.80
C PHE A 3 -7.00 -18.38 -25.28
N SER A 4 -7.40 -17.17 -25.66
CA SER A 4 -7.17 -16.63 -26.99
C SER A 4 -5.66 -16.55 -27.23
N ASP A 5 -5.22 -16.96 -28.41
CA ASP A 5 -3.83 -16.91 -28.87
C ASP A 5 -3.16 -15.57 -28.57
N SER A 6 -1.92 -15.64 -28.09
CA SER A 6 -1.06 -14.49 -27.77
C SER A 6 -0.49 -13.82 -29.02
N THR A 7 -0.22 -12.51 -28.94
CA THR A 7 0.33 -11.72 -30.05
C THR A 7 1.45 -10.79 -29.60
N LEU A 8 2.47 -10.61 -30.44
CA LEU A 8 3.49 -9.58 -30.22
C LEU A 8 2.87 -8.18 -30.24
N LEU A 9 2.15 -7.85 -31.32
CA LEU A 9 1.46 -6.58 -31.51
C LEU A 9 -0.06 -6.76 -31.46
N TYR A 10 -0.72 -6.02 -30.56
CA TYR A 10 -2.16 -6.01 -30.42
C TYR A 10 -2.76 -4.62 -30.66
N PHE A 11 -3.63 -4.50 -31.65
CA PHE A 11 -4.37 -3.27 -31.91
C PHE A 11 -5.71 -3.25 -31.20
N ASP A 12 -5.87 -2.30 -30.28
CA ASP A 12 -7.14 -2.00 -29.59
C ASP A 12 -7.70 -0.62 -29.98
N GLY A 13 -7.48 -0.24 -31.24
CA GLY A 13 -8.02 0.97 -31.85
C GLY A 13 -7.56 1.09 -33.30
N SER A 14 -8.03 2.12 -34.01
CA SER A 14 -7.58 2.39 -35.38
C SER A 14 -6.15 2.94 -35.40
N VAL A 15 -5.44 2.72 -36.50
CA VAL A 15 -4.09 3.20 -36.75
C VAL A 15 -4.13 4.09 -37.98
N THR A 16 -3.62 5.31 -37.87
CA THR A 16 -3.63 6.29 -38.98
C THR A 16 -2.22 6.79 -39.26
N LEU A 17 -1.79 6.68 -40.51
CA LEU A 17 -0.51 7.16 -41.01
C LEU A 17 -0.72 8.11 -42.19
N GLU A 18 -0.12 9.30 -42.12
CA GLU A 18 -0.20 10.27 -43.20
C GLU A 18 1.08 11.11 -43.41
N GLY A 19 1.22 11.70 -44.60
CA GLY A 19 2.24 12.72 -44.86
C GLY A 19 3.69 12.26 -44.66
N GLY A 20 4.09 11.10 -45.18
CA GLY A 20 5.47 10.62 -45.08
C GLY A 20 5.77 9.79 -43.82
N ALA A 21 4.73 9.42 -43.08
CA ALA A 21 4.85 8.63 -41.86
C ALA A 21 5.16 7.15 -42.14
N GLN A 22 5.89 6.50 -41.24
CA GLN A 22 6.26 5.10 -41.37
C GLN A 22 5.94 4.25 -40.15
N TRP A 23 5.47 3.03 -40.39
CA TRP A 23 5.38 2.00 -39.35
C TRP A 23 6.03 0.71 -39.84
N ARG A 24 7.05 0.25 -39.12
CA ARG A 24 7.92 -0.85 -39.56
C ARG A 24 7.99 -1.90 -38.45
N VAL A 25 7.67 -3.14 -38.79
CA VAL A 25 7.83 -4.31 -37.92
C VAL A 25 8.78 -5.25 -38.65
N VAL A 26 10.07 -5.15 -38.32
CA VAL A 26 11.12 -5.77 -39.13
C VAL A 26 12.13 -6.55 -38.29
N GLY A 27 12.42 -7.80 -38.66
CA GLY A 27 13.51 -8.53 -38.01
C GLY A 27 13.20 -9.00 -36.59
N ASN A 28 11.93 -9.18 -36.21
CA ASN A 28 11.55 -9.67 -34.89
C ASN A 28 11.51 -11.20 -34.86
N ASN A 29 11.83 -11.80 -33.73
CA ASN A 29 11.75 -13.24 -33.50
C ASN A 29 10.58 -13.54 -32.55
N VAL A 30 9.57 -14.25 -33.03
CA VAL A 30 8.30 -14.50 -32.34
C VAL A 30 8.09 -15.99 -32.19
N ARG A 31 7.95 -16.46 -30.95
CA ARG A 31 7.74 -17.88 -30.65
C ARG A 31 6.36 -18.12 -30.05
N ALA A 32 5.63 -19.09 -30.62
CA ALA A 32 4.32 -19.54 -30.15
C ALA A 32 3.29 -18.40 -29.99
N ALA A 33 3.27 -17.47 -30.96
CA ALA A 33 2.40 -16.31 -30.95
C ALA A 33 2.23 -15.73 -32.36
N LEU A 34 1.18 -14.93 -32.54
CA LEU A 34 1.01 -14.12 -33.74
C LEU A 34 1.99 -12.93 -33.72
N VAL A 35 2.38 -12.46 -34.91
CA VAL A 35 3.14 -11.20 -35.04
C VAL A 35 2.20 -10.02 -34.83
N LEU A 36 0.97 -10.12 -35.34
CA LEU A 36 0.01 -9.03 -35.37
C LEU A 36 -1.44 -9.53 -35.17
N SER A 37 -2.24 -8.81 -34.37
CA SER A 37 -3.67 -9.07 -34.21
C SER A 37 -4.47 -7.77 -34.00
N ILE A 38 -5.68 -7.71 -34.56
CA ILE A 38 -6.64 -6.60 -34.36
C ILE A 38 -7.84 -7.10 -33.56
N SER A 39 -8.16 -6.39 -32.48
CA SER A 39 -9.21 -6.79 -31.51
C SER A 39 -10.65 -6.71 -32.04
N ASN A 40 -10.94 -5.79 -32.97
CA ASN A 40 -12.29 -5.51 -33.46
C ASN A 40 -12.30 -5.33 -34.99
N PRO A 41 -13.22 -5.96 -35.74
CA PRO A 41 -13.35 -5.76 -37.19
C PRO A 41 -13.69 -4.32 -37.61
N LEU A 42 -14.15 -3.48 -36.67
CA LEU A 42 -14.40 -2.06 -36.90
C LEU A 42 -13.12 -1.21 -36.92
N TYR A 43 -12.03 -1.66 -36.26
CA TYR A 43 -10.78 -0.90 -36.20
C TYR A 43 -10.01 -0.98 -37.52
N LYS A 44 -9.50 0.16 -37.97
CA LYS A 44 -8.92 0.33 -39.30
C LYS A 44 -7.45 0.71 -39.26
N ILE A 45 -6.68 0.26 -40.24
CA ILE A 45 -5.34 0.75 -40.56
C ILE A 45 -5.47 1.62 -41.81
N GLU A 46 -5.31 2.93 -41.65
CA GLU A 46 -5.47 3.93 -42.70
C GLU A 46 -4.13 4.55 -43.09
N LEU A 47 -3.82 4.51 -44.38
CA LEU A 47 -2.57 4.94 -44.97
C LEU A 47 -2.84 5.96 -46.07
N SER A 48 -2.31 7.17 -45.95
CA SER A 48 -2.52 8.22 -46.96
C SER A 48 -1.31 9.13 -47.16
N GLY A 49 -1.27 9.82 -48.29
CA GLY A 49 -0.21 10.79 -48.60
C GLY A 49 1.09 10.19 -49.15
N SER A 50 1.93 11.07 -49.70
CA SER A 50 3.21 10.68 -50.33
C SER A 50 4.28 10.34 -49.30
N GLY A 51 5.02 9.26 -49.57
CA GLY A 51 6.11 8.79 -48.71
C GLY A 51 5.67 8.02 -47.47
N THR A 52 4.36 7.83 -47.29
CA THR A 52 3.79 7.07 -46.17
C THR A 52 3.92 5.57 -46.44
N THR A 53 4.57 4.82 -45.54
CA THR A 53 4.91 3.40 -45.77
C THR A 53 4.68 2.55 -44.52
N VAL A 54 4.03 1.40 -44.68
CA VAL A 54 4.04 0.30 -43.70
C VAL A 54 4.90 -0.85 -44.21
N ALA A 55 5.79 -1.39 -43.37
CA ALA A 55 6.64 -2.52 -43.73
C ALA A 55 6.56 -3.63 -42.67
N LEU A 56 6.11 -4.82 -43.10
CA LEU A 56 6.14 -6.05 -42.31
C LEU A 56 7.10 -7.05 -42.95
N ALA A 57 8.36 -7.06 -42.51
CA ALA A 57 9.39 -7.82 -43.23
C ALA A 57 10.41 -8.52 -42.34
N HIS A 58 11.03 -9.60 -42.81
CA HIS A 58 12.14 -10.26 -42.11
C HIS A 58 11.81 -10.76 -40.69
N ASN A 59 10.54 -10.88 -40.32
CA ASN A 59 10.17 -11.44 -39.02
C ASN A 59 10.24 -12.97 -39.08
N ARG A 60 10.69 -13.59 -37.99
CA ARG A 60 10.74 -15.05 -37.84
C ARG A 60 9.71 -15.49 -36.82
N GLN A 61 8.79 -16.35 -37.22
CA GLN A 61 7.85 -17.05 -36.37
C GLN A 61 8.34 -18.50 -36.18
N VAL A 62 8.29 -18.99 -34.96
CA VAL A 62 8.66 -20.38 -34.62
C VAL A 62 7.47 -21.03 -33.90
N ASP A 63 7.13 -22.27 -34.27
CA ASP A 63 5.95 -23.06 -33.85
C ASP A 63 4.71 -22.90 -34.77
N ASP A 64 4.26 -24.01 -35.36
CA ASP A 64 3.21 -24.13 -36.39
C ASP A 64 1.77 -23.95 -35.90
N SER A 65 1.59 -23.74 -34.60
CA SER A 65 0.27 -23.65 -33.99
C SER A 65 -0.44 -22.29 -34.15
N TYR A 66 0.20 -21.27 -34.75
CA TYR A 66 -0.33 -19.91 -34.86
C TYR A 66 -0.17 -19.30 -36.26
N SER A 67 -1.16 -18.50 -36.68
CA SER A 67 -1.06 -17.71 -37.91
C SER A 67 -0.07 -16.54 -37.75
N PHE A 68 0.45 -16.03 -38.87
CA PHE A 68 1.34 -14.87 -38.87
C PHE A 68 0.63 -13.59 -38.37
N ALA A 69 -0.60 -13.38 -38.84
CA ALA A 69 -1.45 -12.27 -38.43
C ALA A 69 -2.92 -12.72 -38.31
N GLU A 70 -3.69 -12.02 -37.48
CA GLU A 70 -5.14 -12.17 -37.34
C GLU A 70 -5.81 -10.81 -37.55
N MET A 71 -6.24 -10.57 -38.78
CA MET A 71 -6.98 -9.38 -39.19
C MET A 71 -7.85 -9.68 -40.40
N ASN A 72 -8.88 -8.86 -40.62
CA ASN A 72 -9.69 -8.94 -41.83
C ASN A 72 -9.10 -7.98 -42.88
N PRO A 73 -8.94 -8.37 -44.16
CA PRO A 73 -8.49 -7.47 -45.22
C PRO A 73 -9.28 -6.15 -45.29
N SER A 74 -10.57 -6.18 -44.95
CA SER A 74 -11.45 -5.00 -44.87
C SER A 74 -11.09 -4.00 -43.76
N ASN A 75 -10.14 -4.34 -42.89
CA ASN A 75 -9.63 -3.45 -41.86
C ASN A 75 -8.58 -2.48 -42.43
N MET A 76 -8.13 -2.65 -43.66
CA MET A 76 -7.05 -1.86 -44.21
C MET A 76 -7.52 -0.93 -45.34
N PHE A 77 -7.13 0.34 -45.26
CA PHE A 77 -7.42 1.36 -46.25
C PHE A 77 -6.12 1.99 -46.73
N LEU A 78 -5.74 1.66 -47.95
CA LEU A 78 -4.53 2.18 -48.60
C LEU A 78 -4.91 3.21 -49.66
N PHE A 79 -4.62 4.49 -49.39
CA PHE A 79 -4.83 5.57 -50.36
C PHE A 79 -3.52 5.87 -51.08
N SER A 80 -3.50 5.67 -52.40
CA SER A 80 -2.38 6.06 -53.25
C SER A 80 -2.01 7.53 -53.03
N PRO A 81 -0.72 7.90 -52.90
CA PRO A 81 0.49 7.10 -53.18
C PRO A 81 1.13 6.40 -51.97
N ALA A 82 0.41 6.21 -50.86
CA ALA A 82 0.93 5.45 -49.72
C ALA A 82 1.19 3.98 -50.08
N ARG A 83 2.12 3.33 -49.38
CA ARG A 83 2.54 1.95 -49.64
C ARG A 83 2.42 1.07 -48.40
N PHE A 84 2.08 -0.19 -48.62
CA PHE A 84 2.22 -1.24 -47.63
C PHE A 84 3.00 -2.37 -48.28
N VAL A 85 4.14 -2.74 -47.68
CA VAL A 85 4.99 -3.83 -48.14
C VAL A 85 5.06 -4.95 -47.10
N VAL A 86 4.95 -6.19 -47.57
CA VAL A 86 5.08 -7.40 -46.75
C VAL A 86 5.99 -8.39 -47.45
N GLY A 87 6.97 -8.96 -46.76
CA GLY A 87 7.88 -9.89 -47.45
C GLY A 87 9.04 -10.41 -46.63
N CYS A 88 9.57 -11.55 -47.06
CA CYS A 88 10.62 -12.27 -46.35
C CYS A 88 10.31 -12.55 -44.86
N ASN A 89 9.06 -12.80 -44.51
CA ASN A 89 8.73 -13.31 -43.17
C ASN A 89 8.83 -14.83 -43.19
N LEU A 90 9.48 -15.40 -42.18
CA LEU A 90 9.76 -16.81 -42.07
C LEU A 90 8.90 -17.46 -40.99
N HIS A 91 8.43 -18.67 -41.24
CA HIS A 91 7.76 -19.53 -40.29
C HIS A 91 8.49 -20.88 -40.27
N ASP A 92 9.10 -21.24 -39.14
CA ASP A 92 9.98 -22.42 -39.02
C ASP A 92 11.02 -22.53 -40.16
N ASP A 93 11.59 -21.38 -40.53
CA ASP A 93 12.58 -21.18 -41.61
C ASP A 93 12.05 -21.33 -43.05
N GLU A 94 10.74 -21.49 -43.24
CA GLU A 94 10.06 -21.42 -44.53
C GLU A 94 9.45 -20.04 -44.77
N GLU A 95 9.49 -19.55 -46.01
CA GLU A 95 8.90 -18.26 -46.36
C GLU A 95 7.36 -18.32 -46.38
N LEU A 96 6.72 -17.38 -45.70
CA LEU A 96 5.26 -17.33 -45.56
C LEU A 96 4.55 -16.93 -46.86
N SER A 97 3.40 -17.55 -47.13
CA SER A 97 2.41 -17.02 -48.06
C SER A 97 1.47 -16.05 -47.34
N TYR A 98 1.02 -15.03 -48.07
CA TYR A 98 0.16 -13.95 -47.56
C TYR A 98 -1.25 -14.00 -48.16
N ASP A 99 -1.57 -15.04 -48.93
CA ASP A 99 -2.88 -15.23 -49.55
C ASP A 99 -4.00 -15.14 -48.50
N ASP A 100 -5.05 -14.36 -48.80
CA ASP A 100 -6.22 -14.11 -47.94
C ASP A 100 -5.94 -13.40 -46.59
N VAL A 101 -4.68 -13.04 -46.27
CA VAL A 101 -4.31 -12.31 -45.04
C VAL A 101 -4.34 -10.79 -45.25
N PHE A 102 -3.88 -10.33 -46.41
CA PHE A 102 -3.80 -8.91 -46.78
C PHE A 102 -4.62 -8.60 -48.05
N PRO A 103 -5.07 -7.35 -48.24
CA PRO A 103 -5.69 -6.91 -49.51
C PRO A 103 -4.73 -7.01 -50.71
N GLU A 104 -5.28 -7.08 -51.93
CA GLU A 104 -4.50 -7.14 -53.18
C GLU A 104 -3.62 -5.89 -53.39
N GLU A 105 -3.97 -4.76 -52.78
CA GLU A 105 -3.21 -3.52 -52.86
C GLU A 105 -1.88 -3.55 -52.08
N VAL A 106 -1.64 -4.60 -51.28
CA VAL A 106 -0.39 -4.79 -50.53
C VAL A 106 0.70 -5.39 -51.40
N GLU A 107 1.86 -4.74 -51.44
CA GLU A 107 3.01 -5.19 -52.22
C GLU A 107 3.75 -6.32 -51.49
N ALA A 108 3.68 -7.53 -52.02
CA ALA A 108 4.42 -8.68 -51.50
C ALA A 108 5.79 -8.85 -52.18
N PHE A 109 6.83 -9.22 -51.43
CA PHE A 109 8.16 -9.54 -51.98
C PHE A 109 8.80 -10.76 -51.32
N ARG A 110 9.79 -11.36 -52.00
CA ARG A 110 10.48 -12.58 -51.54
C ARG A 110 11.82 -12.28 -50.88
N CYS A 111 12.31 -13.19 -50.04
CA CYS A 111 13.61 -13.08 -49.36
C CYS A 111 14.83 -12.91 -50.30
N ASP A 112 14.75 -13.35 -51.55
CA ASP A 112 15.81 -13.20 -52.56
C ASP A 112 15.74 -11.86 -53.30
N THR A 113 14.75 -11.01 -52.98
CA THR A 113 14.54 -9.70 -53.60
C THR A 113 14.67 -8.59 -52.57
N CYS A 114 15.42 -7.54 -52.89
CA CYS A 114 15.44 -6.32 -52.09
C CYS A 114 14.27 -5.42 -52.49
N ASN A 115 13.38 -5.14 -51.53
CA ASN A 115 12.34 -4.13 -51.70
C ASN A 115 12.80 -2.80 -51.08
N ASP A 116 12.84 -1.75 -51.89
CA ASP A 116 13.35 -0.43 -51.50
C ASP A 116 12.56 0.15 -50.29
N ASP A 117 11.23 0.04 -50.28
CA ASP A 117 10.34 0.54 -49.22
C ASP A 117 10.42 -0.30 -47.93
N ALA A 118 10.76 -1.58 -48.03
CA ALA A 118 10.97 -2.45 -46.87
C ALA A 118 12.34 -2.22 -46.23
N ALA A 119 13.35 -1.86 -47.03
CA ALA A 119 14.73 -1.64 -46.59
C ALA A 119 14.95 -0.20 -46.08
N CYS A 120 14.39 0.80 -46.76
CA CYS A 120 14.80 2.20 -46.62
C CYS A 120 13.63 3.14 -46.31
N TYR A 121 13.92 4.18 -45.52
CA TYR A 121 13.01 5.32 -45.35
C TYR A 121 13.11 6.22 -46.60
N MET A 122 12.27 5.96 -47.59
CA MET A 122 12.37 6.56 -48.93
C MET A 122 12.42 8.10 -48.94
N PRO A 123 11.67 8.85 -48.11
CA PRO A 123 11.77 10.31 -48.13
C PRO A 123 13.17 10.82 -47.76
N GLY A 124 13.90 10.11 -46.89
CA GLY A 124 15.27 10.39 -46.46
C GLY A 124 16.38 9.68 -47.25
N THR A 125 16.02 8.81 -48.19
CA THR A 125 16.98 7.98 -48.93
C THR A 125 17.43 8.69 -50.20
N GLU A 126 18.74 8.76 -50.42
CA GLU A 126 19.36 9.28 -51.65
C GLU A 126 19.44 8.19 -52.73
N SER A 127 19.93 7.00 -52.36
CA SER A 127 19.96 5.83 -53.25
C SER A 127 19.91 4.51 -52.48
N VAL A 128 19.42 3.45 -53.14
CA VAL A 128 19.33 2.09 -52.59
C VAL A 128 20.27 1.17 -53.37
N ASP A 129 21.19 0.50 -52.67
CA ASP A 129 21.96 -0.60 -53.23
C ASP A 129 21.13 -1.88 -53.14
N ARG A 130 20.50 -2.27 -54.27
CA ARG A 130 19.66 -3.46 -54.35
C ARG A 130 20.42 -4.78 -54.27
N GLY A 131 21.75 -4.78 -54.42
CA GLY A 131 22.59 -5.97 -54.27
C GLY A 131 22.90 -6.30 -52.81
N LEU A 132 23.07 -5.28 -51.97
CA LEU A 132 23.31 -5.41 -50.53
C LEU A 132 22.05 -5.13 -49.68
N CYS A 133 20.98 -4.68 -50.33
CA CYS A 133 19.77 -4.17 -49.71
C CYS A 133 20.04 -3.11 -48.63
N SER A 134 20.88 -2.14 -48.98
CA SER A 134 21.34 -1.08 -48.07
C SER A 134 21.00 0.31 -48.60
N CYS A 135 20.83 1.26 -47.68
CA CYS A 135 20.37 2.60 -47.97
C CYS A 135 21.52 3.62 -47.83
N SER A 136 21.60 4.55 -48.76
CA SER A 136 22.40 5.77 -48.61
C SER A 136 21.47 6.95 -48.35
N CYS A 137 21.82 7.79 -47.39
CA CYS A 137 20.91 8.77 -46.81
C CYS A 137 21.23 10.18 -47.31
N LYS A 138 20.17 10.98 -47.52
CA LYS A 138 20.30 12.41 -47.84
C LYS A 138 20.93 13.17 -46.66
N ASP A 139 21.49 14.35 -46.94
CA ASP A 139 22.00 15.25 -45.90
C ASP A 139 20.95 15.50 -44.82
N GLY A 140 21.31 15.23 -43.55
CA GLY A 140 20.43 15.33 -42.38
C GLY A 140 19.66 14.06 -42.01
N TRP A 141 19.89 12.93 -42.70
CA TRP A 141 19.28 11.63 -42.42
C TRP A 141 20.35 10.61 -42.00
N HIS A 142 20.02 9.73 -41.06
CA HIS A 142 20.99 8.92 -40.31
C HIS A 142 20.58 7.43 -40.20
N GLY A 143 21.58 6.57 -39.99
CA GLY A 143 21.40 5.12 -39.77
C GLY A 143 21.18 4.29 -41.03
N ALA A 144 21.19 2.96 -40.88
CA ALA A 144 21.12 2.01 -42.01
C ALA A 144 19.81 2.08 -42.81
N SER A 145 18.76 2.67 -42.25
CA SER A 145 17.46 2.86 -42.89
C SER A 145 17.14 4.32 -43.22
N CYS A 146 18.08 5.26 -43.07
CA CYS A 146 17.92 6.68 -43.39
C CYS A 146 16.75 7.37 -42.66
N LEU A 147 16.74 7.29 -41.33
CA LEU A 147 15.77 7.93 -40.46
C LEU A 147 16.17 9.39 -40.16
N SER A 148 15.20 10.22 -39.75
CA SER A 148 15.36 11.69 -39.66
C SER A 148 16.31 12.19 -38.56
N PHE A 149 16.81 11.32 -37.67
CA PHE A 149 17.63 11.71 -36.53
C PHE A 149 18.67 10.63 -36.14
N GLU A 150 19.77 11.08 -35.54
CA GLU A 150 20.90 10.26 -35.09
C GLU A 150 20.50 9.37 -33.88
N VAL A 151 20.60 8.04 -34.02
CA VAL A 151 20.44 7.08 -32.91
C VAL A 151 21.78 7.03 -32.16
N PRO A 152 21.86 7.37 -30.86
CA PRO A 152 23.14 7.31 -30.14
C PRO A 152 23.60 5.86 -29.95
N ASP A 153 24.77 5.51 -30.49
CA ASP A 153 25.47 4.26 -30.19
C ASP A 153 26.03 4.31 -28.76
N THR A 154 25.37 3.66 -27.80
CA THR A 154 25.90 3.51 -26.44
C THR A 154 26.89 2.34 -26.37
N VAL A 155 28.17 2.67 -26.29
CA VAL A 155 29.29 1.75 -26.02
C VAL A 155 29.19 1.23 -24.58
N VAL A 156 29.14 -0.09 -24.43
CA VAL A 156 29.16 -0.83 -23.15
C VAL A 156 30.61 -1.12 -22.70
N PRO A 157 31.05 -0.73 -21.49
CA PRO A 157 32.15 -1.39 -20.79
C PRO A 157 31.63 -2.44 -19.77
N PRO A 158 32.36 -3.54 -19.49
CA PRO A 158 31.86 -4.62 -18.63
C PRO A 158 32.23 -4.50 -17.14
N LEU A 159 31.32 -5.03 -16.30
CA LEU A 159 31.40 -5.62 -14.93
C LEU A 159 31.94 -4.78 -13.74
N PRO A 160 31.32 -4.90 -12.54
CA PRO A 160 31.37 -6.14 -11.76
C PRO A 160 30.00 -6.67 -11.27
N GLU A 161 29.84 -8.00 -11.36
CA GLU A 161 28.94 -8.77 -10.50
C GLU A 161 29.28 -8.50 -9.03
N ARG A 162 28.29 -8.07 -8.25
CA ARG A 162 28.23 -8.39 -6.82
C ARG A 162 26.80 -8.61 -6.33
N ALA A 163 26.66 -9.79 -5.72
CA ALA A 163 25.75 -10.19 -4.66
C ALA A 163 24.36 -9.55 -4.63
N VAL A 164 23.41 -10.31 -5.17
CA VAL A 164 22.01 -10.30 -4.74
C VAL A 164 21.97 -10.71 -3.26
N ASP A 165 21.80 -9.74 -2.36
CA ASP A 165 21.24 -10.02 -1.04
C ASP A 165 19.71 -10.06 -1.23
N GLY A 166 19.24 -11.24 -1.61
CA GLY A 166 17.82 -11.51 -1.78
C GLY A 166 17.21 -11.87 -0.44
N ASP A 167 16.33 -11.02 0.10
CA ASP A 167 15.12 -11.50 0.81
C ASP A 167 14.14 -10.41 1.32
N THR A 168 14.04 -9.23 0.71
CA THR A 168 13.12 -8.15 1.14
C THR A 168 11.78 -8.09 0.40
N SER A 169 11.43 -9.11 -0.39
CA SER A 169 10.13 -9.16 -1.06
C SER A 169 8.98 -9.35 -0.05
N CYS A 170 7.96 -8.49 -0.12
CA CYS A 170 6.70 -8.70 0.57
C CYS A 170 5.98 -9.93 0.01
N VAL A 171 5.27 -10.67 0.86
CA VAL A 171 4.31 -11.66 0.39
C VAL A 171 3.03 -10.92 0.01
N VAL A 172 2.61 -11.02 -1.26
CA VAL A 172 1.50 -10.22 -1.79
C VAL A 172 0.38 -11.10 -2.35
N ASN A 173 -0.88 -10.84 -1.98
CA ASN A 173 -2.10 -11.40 -2.59
C ASN A 173 -2.18 -12.95 -2.65
N GLN A 174 -1.51 -13.64 -1.74
CA GLN A 174 -1.54 -15.10 -1.64
C GLN A 174 -2.60 -15.57 -0.63
N THR A 175 -3.03 -16.82 -0.76
CA THR A 175 -3.78 -17.50 0.31
C THR A 175 -2.88 -18.52 1.00
N LEU A 176 -2.59 -18.31 2.28
CA LEU A 176 -1.68 -19.15 3.07
C LEU A 176 -2.46 -19.94 4.13
N LYS A 177 -2.21 -21.25 4.18
CA LYS A 177 -2.74 -22.16 5.20
C LYS A 177 -1.71 -22.54 6.26
N ASN A 178 -0.43 -22.35 5.95
CA ASN A 178 0.71 -22.51 6.85
C ASN A 178 1.87 -21.68 6.26
N LEU A 179 2.71 -21.11 7.12
CA LEU A 179 3.89 -20.38 6.71
C LEU A 179 5.03 -20.63 7.71
N THR A 180 6.17 -21.08 7.21
CA THR A 180 7.40 -21.12 8.00
C THR A 180 8.07 -19.76 7.95
N LEU A 181 8.19 -19.09 9.09
CA LEU A 181 8.83 -17.79 9.20
C LEU A 181 10.34 -17.95 9.44
N ASN A 182 11.17 -17.21 8.69
CA ASN A 182 12.59 -17.13 8.98
C ASN A 182 12.85 -16.03 10.02
N MET A 183 13.12 -16.42 11.28
CA MET A 183 13.36 -15.48 12.38
C MET A 183 14.67 -14.69 12.27
N TRP A 184 15.58 -15.08 11.37
CA TRP A 184 16.82 -14.33 11.14
C TRP A 184 16.62 -13.12 10.23
N LYS A 185 15.45 -12.97 9.60
CA LYS A 185 15.11 -11.77 8.83
C LYS A 185 14.78 -10.61 9.76
N THR A 186 15.27 -9.44 9.40
CA THR A 186 14.90 -8.18 10.05
C THR A 186 13.64 -7.56 9.44
N HIS A 187 13.27 -7.94 8.21
CA HIS A 187 12.10 -7.41 7.52
C HIS A 187 11.11 -8.52 7.14
N HIS A 188 9.85 -8.33 7.56
CA HIS A 188 8.72 -9.17 7.21
C HIS A 188 7.57 -8.30 6.73
N CYS A 189 7.05 -8.58 5.54
CA CYS A 189 5.99 -7.78 4.95
C CYS A 189 4.95 -8.66 4.26
N TYR A 190 3.68 -8.38 4.54
CA TYR A 190 2.52 -9.07 3.98
C TYR A 190 1.48 -8.05 3.51
N ALA A 191 1.12 -8.10 2.23
CA ALA A 191 0.15 -7.19 1.63
C ALA A 191 -0.97 -7.96 0.92
N GLY A 192 -2.23 -7.73 1.29
CA GLY A 192 -3.37 -8.40 0.64
C GLY A 192 -3.44 -9.92 0.84
N VAL A 193 -2.68 -10.47 1.79
CA VAL A 193 -2.58 -11.92 2.01
C VAL A 193 -3.78 -12.44 2.80
N THR A 194 -4.33 -13.58 2.39
CA THR A 194 -5.39 -14.28 3.10
C THR A 194 -4.84 -15.47 3.89
N PHE A 195 -4.90 -15.41 5.22
CA PHE A 195 -4.59 -16.50 6.13
C PHE A 195 -5.87 -17.24 6.51
N SER A 196 -5.94 -18.55 6.26
CA SER A 196 -7.18 -19.31 6.44
C SER A 196 -6.95 -20.65 7.10
N GLY A 197 -7.73 -20.90 8.15
CA GLY A 197 -7.75 -22.15 8.90
C GLY A 197 -6.90 -22.11 10.17
N VAL A 198 -7.19 -23.01 11.10
CA VAL A 198 -6.47 -23.18 12.39
C VAL A 198 -4.98 -23.50 12.25
N GLY A 199 -4.53 -23.93 11.06
CA GLY A 199 -3.11 -24.15 10.77
C GLY A 199 -2.36 -22.87 10.35
N ALA A 200 -3.08 -21.79 10.00
CA ALA A 200 -2.51 -20.52 9.58
C ALA A 200 -2.18 -19.65 10.80
N VAL A 201 -1.24 -20.13 11.60
CA VAL A 201 -0.74 -19.46 12.80
C VAL A 201 0.65 -18.91 12.54
N LEU A 202 0.77 -17.59 12.48
CA LEU A 202 2.04 -16.90 12.27
C LEU A 202 2.57 -16.46 13.62
N THR A 203 3.65 -17.09 14.09
CA THR A 203 4.26 -16.76 15.39
C THR A 203 5.64 -16.16 15.22
N PHE A 204 5.78 -14.90 15.61
CA PHE A 204 7.05 -14.18 15.69
C PHE A 204 7.61 -14.28 17.11
N TYR A 205 8.68 -15.04 17.27
CA TYR A 205 9.43 -15.10 18.52
C TYR A 205 10.46 -13.97 18.54
N LEU A 206 10.10 -12.83 19.12
CA LEU A 206 10.90 -11.60 19.06
C LEU A 206 12.31 -11.81 19.64
N ASN A 207 12.44 -12.61 20.70
CA ASN A 207 13.73 -12.92 21.33
C ASN A 207 14.61 -13.86 20.49
N SER A 208 14.07 -14.46 19.43
CA SER A 208 14.83 -15.28 18.47
C SER A 208 15.22 -14.49 17.22
N MET A 209 14.82 -13.21 17.12
CA MET A 209 15.20 -12.31 16.04
C MET A 209 16.51 -11.58 16.37
N PRO A 210 17.24 -11.06 15.37
CA PRO A 210 18.49 -10.33 15.60
C PRO A 210 18.22 -8.91 16.15
N LEU A 211 17.82 -8.81 17.43
CA LEU A 211 17.38 -7.57 18.08
C LEU A 211 18.42 -6.45 18.15
N HIS A 212 19.70 -6.75 17.90
CA HIS A 212 20.76 -5.75 17.72
C HIS A 212 20.61 -4.94 16.40
N LEU A 213 19.72 -5.38 15.52
CA LEU A 213 19.28 -4.68 14.31
C LEU A 213 17.82 -4.25 14.47
N PHE A 214 17.43 -3.24 13.69
CA PHE A 214 16.04 -2.80 13.65
C PHE A 214 15.16 -3.86 12.98
N ILE A 215 14.08 -4.27 13.65
CA ILE A 215 13.12 -5.25 13.14
C ILE A 215 11.88 -4.54 12.62
N ASN A 216 11.40 -4.91 11.44
CA ASN A 216 10.23 -4.31 10.80
C ASN A 216 9.26 -5.39 10.30
N ILE A 217 8.07 -5.45 10.90
CA ILE A 217 7.03 -6.43 10.60
C ILE A 217 5.74 -5.70 10.22
N THR A 218 5.29 -5.87 8.97
CA THR A 218 4.12 -5.15 8.44
C THR A 218 3.09 -6.08 7.81
N PHE A 219 1.82 -5.86 8.16
CA PHE A 219 0.64 -6.47 7.57
C PHE A 219 -0.30 -5.36 7.09
N THR A 220 -0.65 -5.35 5.81
CA THR A 220 -1.52 -4.33 5.20
C THR A 220 -2.52 -4.97 4.27
N GLY A 221 -3.82 -4.70 4.44
CA GLY A 221 -4.84 -5.28 3.56
C GLY A 221 -5.05 -6.79 3.73
N CYS A 222 -4.51 -7.39 4.79
CA CYS A 222 -4.55 -8.83 5.00
C CYS A 222 -5.91 -9.31 5.51
N THR A 223 -6.26 -10.56 5.22
CA THR A 223 -7.47 -11.21 5.73
C THR A 223 -7.08 -12.42 6.58
N PHE A 224 -7.54 -12.49 7.83
CA PHE A 224 -7.41 -13.67 8.68
C PHE A 224 -8.79 -14.30 8.85
N ARG A 225 -8.93 -15.59 8.58
CA ARG A 225 -10.21 -16.28 8.72
C ARG A 225 -10.09 -17.72 9.23
N ASP A 226 -11.21 -18.23 9.73
CA ASP A 226 -11.41 -19.64 10.06
C ASP A 226 -10.42 -20.16 11.13
N GLY A 227 -10.15 -19.35 12.15
CA GLY A 227 -9.24 -19.71 13.25
C GLY A 227 -7.78 -19.35 13.03
N ALA A 228 -7.45 -18.60 11.97
CA ALA A 228 -6.10 -18.07 11.76
C ALA A 228 -5.70 -17.10 12.89
N ALA A 229 -4.40 -17.08 13.22
CA ALA A 229 -3.88 -16.25 14.30
C ALA A 229 -2.53 -15.63 13.94
N LEU A 230 -2.33 -14.39 14.35
CA LEU A 230 -1.06 -13.67 14.27
C LEU A 230 -0.53 -13.46 15.69
N GLN A 231 0.66 -13.97 16.00
CA GLN A 231 1.21 -13.97 17.35
C GLN A 231 2.58 -13.33 17.40
N PHE A 232 2.80 -12.46 18.38
CA PHE A 232 4.08 -11.85 18.72
C PHE A 232 4.44 -12.25 20.15
N VAL A 233 5.48 -13.05 20.29
CA VAL A 233 5.85 -13.70 21.54
C VAL A 233 7.22 -13.18 21.99
N GLY A 234 7.23 -12.52 23.14
CA GLY A 234 8.43 -12.10 23.85
C GLY A 234 9.08 -13.25 24.62
N GLY A 235 10.04 -12.95 25.49
CA GLY A 235 10.68 -13.99 26.34
C GLY A 235 10.42 -13.81 27.82
N ALA A 236 11.33 -14.35 28.63
CA ALA A 236 11.24 -14.33 30.09
C ALA A 236 11.55 -12.95 30.70
N ALA A 237 12.23 -12.09 29.95
CA ALA A 237 12.55 -10.71 30.31
C ALA A 237 12.61 -9.85 29.04
N ALA A 238 12.44 -8.52 29.21
CA ALA A 238 12.53 -7.58 28.11
C ALA A 238 13.98 -7.45 27.64
N ALA A 239 14.27 -8.00 26.45
CA ALA A 239 15.58 -7.91 25.83
C ALA A 239 15.84 -6.49 25.29
N GLU A 240 17.09 -6.04 25.38
CA GLU A 240 17.55 -4.80 24.72
C GLU A 240 17.43 -4.95 23.20
N SER A 241 17.02 -3.90 22.51
CA SER A 241 16.83 -3.91 21.06
C SER A 241 17.13 -2.56 20.43
N ALA A 242 17.60 -2.58 19.18
CA ALA A 242 17.71 -1.39 18.32
C ALA A 242 16.34 -0.85 17.85
N GLY A 243 15.24 -1.53 18.18
CA GLY A 243 13.87 -1.13 17.89
C GLY A 243 13.11 -2.20 17.10
N VAL A 244 11.83 -2.38 17.43
CA VAL A 244 10.94 -3.34 16.76
C VAL A 244 9.66 -2.64 16.32
N LEU A 245 9.48 -2.51 15.01
CA LEU A 245 8.28 -1.94 14.41
C LEU A 245 7.30 -3.04 14.03
N ILE A 246 6.09 -3.00 14.57
CA ILE A 246 5.00 -3.90 14.20
C ILE A 246 3.81 -3.06 13.74
N ARG A 247 3.35 -3.28 12.51
CA ARG A 247 2.17 -2.63 11.94
C ARG A 247 1.20 -3.68 11.41
N VAL A 248 -0.03 -3.67 11.91
CA VAL A 248 -1.14 -4.46 11.40
C VAL A 248 -2.23 -3.47 11.02
N SER A 249 -2.48 -3.32 9.72
CA SER A 249 -3.34 -2.28 9.16
C SER A 249 -4.29 -2.83 8.10
N GLN A 250 -5.44 -2.17 7.92
CA GLN A 250 -6.44 -2.51 6.89
C GLN A 250 -6.80 -4.00 6.89
N THR A 251 -6.98 -4.58 8.06
CA THR A 251 -7.07 -6.03 8.22
C THR A 251 -8.51 -6.47 8.39
N VAL A 252 -8.91 -7.53 7.68
CA VAL A 252 -10.20 -8.19 7.89
C VAL A 252 -9.99 -9.43 8.74
N MET A 253 -10.73 -9.58 9.84
CA MET A 253 -10.63 -10.71 10.75
C MET A 253 -11.97 -11.44 10.87
N ARG A 254 -12.02 -12.72 10.51
CA ARG A 254 -13.22 -13.56 10.60
C ARG A 254 -12.96 -14.74 11.52
N SER A 255 -13.37 -14.63 12.79
CA SER A 255 -13.04 -15.60 13.83
C SER A 255 -11.53 -15.85 13.89
N SER A 256 -10.77 -14.80 14.15
CA SER A 256 -9.30 -14.76 14.12
C SER A 256 -8.79 -13.81 15.21
N VAL A 257 -7.49 -13.86 15.54
CA VAL A 257 -6.93 -13.05 16.64
C VAL A 257 -5.51 -12.56 16.37
N VAL A 258 -5.19 -11.35 16.83
CA VAL A 258 -3.82 -10.87 17.00
C VAL A 258 -3.41 -11.04 18.47
N VAL A 259 -2.30 -11.72 18.73
CA VAL A 259 -1.84 -12.09 20.08
C VAL A 259 -0.51 -11.42 20.36
N PHE A 260 -0.39 -10.79 21.53
CA PHE A 260 0.88 -10.40 22.12
C PHE A 260 1.07 -11.18 23.42
N ALA A 261 2.24 -11.77 23.61
CA ALA A 261 2.51 -12.60 24.78
C ALA A 261 3.88 -12.30 25.41
N LEU A 262 3.93 -12.38 26.75
CA LEU A 262 5.14 -12.30 27.56
C LEU A 262 5.87 -10.93 27.47
N PHE A 263 7.15 -10.92 27.81
CA PHE A 263 7.96 -9.69 27.87
C PHE A 263 8.46 -9.35 26.47
N LEU A 264 7.83 -8.35 25.83
CA LEU A 264 8.29 -7.88 24.52
C LEU A 264 9.67 -7.23 24.67
N ALA A 265 10.42 -7.17 23.56
CA ALA A 265 11.68 -6.44 23.53
C ALA A 265 11.48 -4.96 23.89
N GLN A 266 12.54 -4.30 24.33
CA GLN A 266 12.53 -2.86 24.55
C GLN A 266 12.37 -2.12 23.22
N HIS A 267 11.80 -0.91 23.27
CA HIS A 267 11.65 -0.05 22.08
C HIS A 267 10.81 -0.67 20.95
N CYS A 268 9.78 -1.45 21.32
CA CYS A 268 8.75 -1.88 20.40
C CYS A 268 7.78 -0.73 20.12
N ASP A 269 7.52 -0.46 18.84
CA ASP A 269 6.46 0.42 18.37
C ASP A 269 5.43 -0.41 17.60
N ILE A 270 4.26 -0.61 18.21
CA ILE A 270 3.22 -1.54 17.76
C ILE A 270 1.94 -0.79 17.48
N ALA A 271 1.37 -1.00 16.28
CA ALA A 271 0.05 -0.48 15.93
C ALA A 271 -0.81 -1.56 15.27
N VAL A 272 -2.01 -1.79 15.82
CA VAL A 272 -3.08 -2.62 15.26
C VAL A 272 -4.24 -1.68 14.92
N THR A 273 -4.39 -1.36 13.65
CA THR A 273 -5.28 -0.28 13.20
C THR A 273 -6.16 -0.68 12.03
N GLU A 274 -7.32 -0.04 11.90
CA GLU A 274 -8.21 -0.22 10.73
C GLU A 274 -8.58 -1.70 10.55
N VAL A 275 -9.06 -2.32 11.63
CA VAL A 275 -9.44 -3.73 11.64
C VAL A 275 -10.96 -3.84 11.52
N ASP A 276 -11.43 -4.60 10.54
CA ASP A 276 -12.83 -5.01 10.43
C ASP A 276 -12.96 -6.48 10.88
N ALA A 277 -13.60 -6.69 12.03
CA ALA A 277 -13.64 -7.98 12.71
C ALA A 277 -15.07 -8.52 12.85
N GLU A 278 -15.28 -9.76 12.41
CA GLU A 278 -16.51 -10.52 12.59
C GLU A 278 -16.20 -11.83 13.32
N GLN A 279 -16.67 -11.96 14.56
CA GLN A 279 -16.27 -13.04 15.46
C GLN A 279 -17.48 -13.94 15.75
N PHE A 280 -17.49 -15.11 15.11
CA PHE A 280 -18.55 -16.12 15.26
C PHE A 280 -18.07 -17.42 15.93
N SER A 281 -16.76 -17.64 16.03
CA SER A 281 -16.15 -18.73 16.80
C SER A 281 -14.93 -18.27 17.58
N GLU A 282 -14.68 -18.91 18.73
CA GLU A 282 -13.45 -18.72 19.50
C GLU A 282 -12.25 -19.31 18.76
N VAL A 283 -11.10 -18.63 18.85
CA VAL A 283 -9.80 -19.15 18.42
C VAL A 283 -9.13 -19.77 19.63
N HIS A 284 -8.93 -21.09 19.59
CA HIS A 284 -8.16 -21.82 20.58
C HIS A 284 -6.68 -21.78 20.21
N LEU A 285 -5.87 -21.23 21.11
CA LEU A 285 -4.42 -21.22 21.01
C LEU A 285 -3.85 -22.47 21.70
N ALA A 286 -2.55 -22.71 21.54
CA ALA A 286 -1.86 -23.72 22.34
C ALA A 286 -2.09 -23.44 23.85
N ASP A 287 -2.19 -24.49 24.66
CA ASP A 287 -2.41 -24.44 26.12
C ASP A 287 -3.84 -24.17 26.62
N SER A 288 -4.87 -24.53 25.85
CA SER A 288 -6.31 -24.40 26.23
C SER A 288 -6.79 -22.95 26.43
N ILE A 289 -6.00 -21.97 25.99
CA ILE A 289 -6.35 -20.55 26.05
C ILE A 289 -7.20 -20.21 24.83
N SER A 290 -8.30 -19.50 25.06
CA SER A 290 -9.21 -19.01 24.03
C SER A 290 -9.11 -17.49 23.94
N ASN A 291 -9.23 -16.94 22.74
CA ASN A 291 -9.31 -15.49 22.56
C ASN A 291 -10.63 -14.88 23.08
N LYS A 292 -11.63 -15.69 23.44
CA LYS A 292 -12.96 -15.22 23.86
C LYS A 292 -13.57 -14.20 22.89
N TYR A 293 -13.49 -14.51 21.59
CA TYR A 293 -13.96 -13.65 20.48
C TYR A 293 -13.22 -12.30 20.37
N GLY A 294 -12.09 -12.15 21.06
CA GLY A 294 -11.27 -10.95 21.04
C GLY A 294 -10.49 -10.76 19.75
N VAL A 295 -10.45 -9.51 19.31
CA VAL A 295 -9.65 -9.07 18.16
C VAL A 295 -8.17 -9.05 18.53
N VAL A 296 -7.87 -8.60 19.74
CA VAL A 296 -6.52 -8.61 20.32
C VAL A 296 -6.52 -9.37 21.65
N LEU A 297 -5.59 -10.30 21.80
CA LEU A 297 -5.31 -11.01 23.04
C LEU A 297 -3.93 -10.59 23.58
N LEU A 298 -3.90 -10.17 24.85
CA LEU A 298 -2.68 -9.87 25.59
C LEU A 298 -2.49 -10.98 26.63
N GLN A 299 -1.42 -11.77 26.51
CA GLN A 299 -1.13 -12.89 27.41
C GLN A 299 0.10 -12.59 28.27
N SER A 300 -0.14 -12.17 29.51
CA SER A 300 0.92 -11.85 30.48
C SER A 300 1.99 -10.88 29.91
N VAL A 301 1.53 -9.81 29.25
CA VAL A 301 2.39 -8.90 28.48
C VAL A 301 3.10 -7.91 29.39
N VAL A 302 4.39 -7.68 29.12
CA VAL A 302 5.15 -6.57 29.70
C VAL A 302 5.68 -5.69 28.57
N LEU A 303 5.30 -4.42 28.57
CA LEU A 303 5.86 -3.38 27.72
C LEU A 303 6.91 -2.60 28.52
N SER A 304 8.13 -2.51 28.00
CA SER A 304 9.25 -1.79 28.61
C SER A 304 9.82 -0.80 27.60
N ALA A 305 9.71 0.50 27.87
CA ALA A 305 10.02 1.57 26.91
C ALA A 305 9.39 1.32 25.51
N SER A 306 8.15 0.79 25.51
CA SER A 306 7.47 0.27 24.32
C SER A 306 6.04 0.80 24.22
N SER A 307 5.50 0.83 23.01
CA SER A 307 4.25 1.48 22.67
C SER A 307 3.32 0.54 21.92
N LEU A 308 2.05 0.46 22.33
CA LEU A 308 1.00 -0.34 21.70
C LEU A 308 -0.25 0.51 21.43
N LEU A 309 -0.60 0.69 20.17
CA LEU A 309 -1.85 1.33 19.75
C LEU A 309 -2.80 0.30 19.15
N VAL A 310 -4.04 0.26 19.65
CA VAL A 310 -5.18 -0.40 19.01
C VAL A 310 -6.17 0.68 18.61
N SER A 311 -6.44 0.85 17.31
CA SER A 311 -7.27 1.97 16.86
C SER A 311 -8.13 1.69 15.63
N ASN A 312 -9.26 2.37 15.50
CA ASN A 312 -10.16 2.22 14.34
C ASN A 312 -10.59 0.76 14.12
N VAL A 313 -10.78 0.01 15.20
CA VAL A 313 -11.29 -1.37 15.14
C VAL A 313 -12.81 -1.31 15.09
N LYS A 314 -13.42 -1.94 14.09
CA LYS A 314 -14.86 -2.20 14.03
C LYS A 314 -15.06 -3.69 14.23
N ALA A 315 -15.69 -4.08 15.33
CA ALA A 315 -15.82 -5.48 15.68
C ALA A 315 -17.27 -5.84 16.01
N HIS A 316 -17.73 -6.95 15.44
CA HIS A 316 -19.02 -7.57 15.73
C HIS A 316 -18.82 -8.99 16.25
N ALA A 317 -19.48 -9.35 17.35
CA ALA A 317 -19.50 -10.72 17.89
C ALA A 317 -20.92 -11.28 17.96
N SER A 318 -21.10 -12.55 17.60
CA SER A 318 -22.42 -13.20 17.57
C SER A 318 -22.89 -13.75 18.93
N LYS A 319 -22.06 -13.67 19.98
CA LYS A 319 -22.33 -14.24 21.31
C LYS A 319 -22.24 -13.22 22.43
N LYS A 320 -23.03 -13.46 23.49
CA LYS A 320 -23.18 -12.61 24.68
C LYS A 320 -21.98 -12.56 25.65
N GLU A 321 -20.94 -13.37 25.46
CA GLU A 321 -19.75 -13.47 26.35
C GLU A 321 -18.44 -13.20 25.57
N ALA A 322 -18.43 -12.12 24.80
CA ALA A 322 -17.30 -11.72 23.96
C ALA A 322 -16.53 -10.54 24.57
N TYR A 323 -15.19 -10.56 24.47
CA TYR A 323 -14.32 -9.49 24.96
C TYR A 323 -13.61 -8.83 23.79
N GLY A 324 -13.73 -7.52 23.60
CA GLY A 324 -13.17 -6.83 22.43
C GLY A 324 -11.65 -6.96 22.36
N LEU A 325 -11.00 -6.48 23.42
CA LEU A 325 -9.60 -6.73 23.76
C LEU A 325 -9.57 -7.55 25.04
N TYR A 326 -8.84 -8.67 25.02
CA TYR A 326 -8.77 -9.58 26.15
C TYR A 326 -7.36 -9.63 26.69
N SER A 327 -7.15 -9.22 27.95
CA SER A 327 -5.89 -9.38 28.67
C SER A 327 -6.01 -10.48 29.72
N ILE A 328 -5.35 -11.60 29.45
CA ILE A 328 -5.21 -12.72 30.39
C ILE A 328 -3.86 -12.63 31.09
N GLY A 329 -3.81 -12.98 32.38
CA GLY A 329 -2.62 -12.80 33.21
C GLY A 329 -2.41 -11.34 33.62
N THR A 330 -1.14 -10.92 33.73
CA THR A 330 -0.77 -9.57 34.16
C THR A 330 -0.28 -8.75 32.96
N LEU A 331 -0.90 -7.59 32.73
CA LEU A 331 -0.41 -6.58 31.80
C LEU A 331 0.39 -5.53 32.58
N THR A 332 1.64 -5.29 32.20
CA THR A 332 2.53 -4.35 32.89
C THR A 332 3.16 -3.37 31.91
N LEU A 333 3.07 -2.07 32.20
CA LEU A 333 3.71 -0.99 31.46
C LEU A 333 4.79 -0.35 32.33
N VAL A 334 6.04 -0.29 31.85
CA VAL A 334 7.20 0.27 32.58
C VAL A 334 8.12 1.07 31.65
N GLY A 335 9.01 1.88 32.22
CA GLY A 335 10.03 2.62 31.48
C GLY A 335 9.50 3.58 30.41
N GLY A 336 8.41 4.32 30.70
CA GLY A 336 7.81 5.24 29.73
C GLY A 336 6.99 4.55 28.64
N SER A 337 6.44 3.36 28.93
CA SER A 337 5.64 2.60 27.98
C SER A 337 4.25 3.19 27.80
N SER A 338 3.61 2.88 26.66
CA SER A 338 2.26 3.34 26.39
C SER A 338 1.36 2.27 25.79
N LEU A 339 0.09 2.27 26.19
CA LEU A 339 -0.96 1.48 25.57
C LEU A 339 -2.21 2.33 25.36
N TYR A 340 -2.61 2.49 24.10
CA TYR A 340 -3.78 3.28 23.70
C TYR A 340 -4.79 2.40 22.96
N VAL A 341 -6.06 2.47 23.37
CA VAL A 341 -7.19 1.86 22.65
C VAL A 341 -8.15 2.98 22.29
N ARG A 342 -8.28 3.29 20.99
CA ARG A 342 -9.05 4.48 20.58
C ARG A 342 -9.81 4.39 19.27
N TYR A 343 -10.95 5.08 19.19
CA TYR A 343 -11.81 5.11 18.00
C TYR A 343 -12.28 3.72 17.56
N CYS A 344 -12.40 2.79 18.51
CA CYS A 344 -12.91 1.46 18.25
C CYS A 344 -14.42 1.39 18.49
N SER A 345 -15.13 0.59 17.70
CA SER A 345 -16.57 0.34 17.80
C SER A 345 -16.83 -1.14 17.96
N PHE A 346 -17.52 -1.52 19.05
CA PHE A 346 -17.84 -2.90 19.38
C PHE A 346 -19.35 -3.15 19.40
N ASP A 347 -19.79 -4.20 18.72
CA ASP A 347 -21.17 -4.66 18.68
C ASP A 347 -21.28 -6.13 19.07
N GLY A 348 -22.25 -6.47 19.92
CA GLY A 348 -22.43 -7.84 20.43
C GLY A 348 -21.39 -8.31 21.47
N TYR A 349 -20.56 -7.40 21.98
CA TYR A 349 -19.56 -7.70 23.02
C TYR A 349 -20.11 -7.52 24.44
N THR A 350 -19.50 -8.18 25.42
CA THR A 350 -19.78 -7.98 26.86
C THR A 350 -18.94 -6.85 27.43
N HIS A 351 -17.66 -6.83 27.05
CA HIS A 351 -16.72 -5.81 27.47
C HIS A 351 -15.91 -5.31 26.27
N ILE A 352 -15.66 -4.00 26.17
CA ILE A 352 -14.65 -3.50 25.21
C ILE A 352 -13.29 -4.05 25.61
N LEU A 353 -12.93 -3.92 26.88
CA LEU A 353 -11.66 -4.39 27.41
C LEU A 353 -11.88 -5.23 28.67
N TYR A 354 -11.36 -6.45 28.64
CA TYR A 354 -11.24 -7.31 29.81
C TYR A 354 -9.80 -7.34 30.29
N LEU A 355 -9.56 -6.99 31.56
CA LEU A 355 -8.25 -7.01 32.21
C LEU A 355 -8.25 -7.96 33.41
N SER A 356 -7.38 -8.97 33.36
CA SER A 356 -7.13 -9.83 34.52
C SER A 356 -6.39 -9.05 35.63
N ALA A 357 -5.17 -8.58 35.38
CA ALA A 357 -4.43 -7.68 36.27
C ALA A 357 -3.66 -6.61 35.45
N LEU A 358 -3.52 -5.41 36.00
CA LEU A 358 -2.85 -4.27 35.34
C LEU A 358 -1.87 -3.57 36.28
N GLY A 359 -0.67 -3.27 35.80
CA GLY A 359 0.29 -2.40 36.47
C GLY A 359 0.84 -1.36 35.50
N ILE A 360 0.79 -0.08 35.89
CA ILE A 360 1.31 1.03 35.10
C ILE A 360 2.32 1.77 35.98
N PHE A 361 3.59 1.72 35.60
CA PHE A 361 4.70 2.21 36.41
C PHE A 361 5.67 3.04 35.57
N GLU A 362 6.54 3.78 36.26
CA GLU A 362 7.69 4.48 35.69
C GLU A 362 7.32 5.33 34.47
N HIS A 363 6.52 6.37 34.67
CA HIS A 363 6.17 7.34 33.61
C HIS A 363 5.38 6.72 32.44
N SER A 364 4.59 5.66 32.69
CA SER A 364 3.85 4.95 31.64
C SER A 364 2.39 5.39 31.54
N VAL A 365 1.76 5.12 30.39
CA VAL A 365 0.38 5.53 30.10
C VAL A 365 -0.46 4.37 29.59
N PHE A 366 -1.62 4.17 30.20
CA PHE A 366 -2.72 3.39 29.62
C PHE A 366 -3.89 4.32 29.30
N ALA A 367 -4.48 4.23 28.11
CA ALA A 367 -5.60 5.08 27.73
C ALA A 367 -6.66 4.35 26.90
N LEU A 368 -7.93 4.49 27.31
CA LEU A 368 -9.13 4.09 26.58
C LEU A 368 -9.86 5.36 26.11
N LEU A 369 -9.79 5.69 24.82
CA LEU A 369 -10.22 7.00 24.30
C LEU A 369 -11.25 6.89 23.18
N ASN A 370 -12.37 7.62 23.27
CA ASN A 370 -13.32 7.79 22.15
C ASN A 370 -13.80 6.46 21.53
N ASN A 371 -14.04 5.44 22.33
CA ASN A 371 -14.56 4.16 21.87
C ASN A 371 -16.08 4.09 22.03
N THR A 372 -16.75 3.32 21.17
CA THR A 372 -18.19 3.14 21.21
C THR A 372 -18.59 1.68 21.37
N MET A 373 -19.66 1.44 22.11
CA MET A 373 -20.25 0.11 22.26
C MET A 373 -21.77 0.17 22.02
N SER A 374 -22.29 -0.65 21.12
CA SER A 374 -23.74 -0.64 20.82
C SER A 374 -24.57 -1.03 22.05
N SER A 375 -24.17 -2.12 22.71
CA SER A 375 -24.70 -2.60 23.98
C SER A 375 -23.68 -3.51 24.65
N GLY A 376 -23.67 -3.57 25.99
CA GLY A 376 -22.76 -4.44 26.72
C GLY A 376 -22.80 -4.24 28.22
N THR A 377 -21.91 -4.94 28.93
CA THR A 377 -21.80 -4.85 30.39
C THR A 377 -20.87 -3.72 30.81
N SER A 378 -19.65 -3.66 30.28
CA SER A 378 -18.78 -2.54 30.62
C SER A 378 -17.76 -2.15 29.56
N LEU A 379 -17.27 -0.92 29.62
CA LEU A 379 -16.17 -0.48 28.74
C LEU A 379 -14.85 -1.08 29.21
N LEU A 380 -14.56 -0.97 30.52
CA LEU A 380 -13.39 -1.57 31.15
C LEU A 380 -13.86 -2.54 32.24
N PHE A 381 -13.47 -3.81 32.13
CA PHE A 381 -13.68 -4.82 33.15
C PHE A 381 -12.34 -5.21 33.76
N GLN A 382 -12.27 -5.21 35.09
CA GLN A 382 -11.05 -5.44 35.86
C GLN A 382 -11.32 -6.53 36.91
N TYR A 383 -10.63 -7.67 36.77
CA TYR A 383 -10.89 -8.87 37.57
C TYR A 383 -10.09 -8.95 38.88
N SER A 384 -8.78 -8.64 38.86
CA SER A 384 -7.83 -8.84 39.96
C SER A 384 -7.18 -7.56 40.48
N ARG A 385 -5.87 -7.31 40.39
CA ARG A 385 -5.26 -6.05 40.92
C ARG A 385 -5.03 -5.03 39.83
N LEU A 386 -5.19 -3.74 40.18
CA LEU A 386 -4.78 -2.61 39.34
C LEU A 386 -3.89 -1.67 40.15
N SER A 387 -2.75 -1.27 39.60
CA SER A 387 -1.81 -0.32 40.23
C SER A 387 -1.34 0.73 39.23
N VAL A 388 -1.34 1.99 39.64
CA VAL A 388 -0.77 3.12 38.89
C VAL A 388 0.20 3.86 39.81
N SER A 389 1.49 3.87 39.46
CA SER A 389 2.54 4.40 40.33
C SER A 389 3.66 5.05 39.52
N ASP A 390 4.52 5.81 40.20
CA ASP A 390 5.69 6.49 39.64
C ASP A 390 5.36 7.41 38.45
N HIS A 391 4.57 8.46 38.69
CA HIS A 391 4.19 9.46 37.69
C HIS A 391 3.47 8.88 36.47
N SER A 392 2.70 7.81 36.66
CA SER A 392 2.00 7.12 35.58
C SER A 392 0.53 7.53 35.47
N VAL A 393 -0.07 7.27 34.30
CA VAL A 393 -1.42 7.74 33.99
C VAL A 393 -2.31 6.62 33.45
N LEU A 394 -3.54 6.53 34.00
CA LEU A 394 -4.63 5.72 33.44
C LEU A 394 -5.77 6.63 33.01
N ARG A 395 -6.11 6.61 31.72
CA ARG A 395 -7.16 7.45 31.13
C ARG A 395 -8.33 6.61 30.59
N VAL A 396 -9.55 7.04 30.89
CA VAL A 396 -10.80 6.52 30.28
C VAL A 396 -11.63 7.73 29.88
N VAL A 397 -11.51 8.17 28.63
CA VAL A 397 -12.02 9.48 28.19
C VAL A 397 -12.85 9.38 26.92
N GLY A 398 -13.99 10.06 26.87
CA GLY A 398 -14.80 10.24 25.66
C GLY A 398 -15.46 8.97 25.14
N ASN A 399 -15.52 7.90 25.94
CA ASN A 399 -16.13 6.64 25.50
C ASN A 399 -17.65 6.68 25.70
N GLY A 400 -18.39 5.95 24.87
CA GLY A 400 -19.84 5.94 25.01
C GLY A 400 -20.53 4.69 24.50
N GLY A 401 -21.82 4.58 24.78
CA GLY A 401 -22.62 3.43 24.37
C GLY A 401 -23.71 3.04 25.35
N SER A 402 -24.58 2.11 24.96
CA SER A 402 -25.61 1.58 25.86
C SER A 402 -25.06 0.46 26.73
N VAL A 403 -24.18 0.79 27.67
CA VAL A 403 -23.52 -0.17 28.58
C VAL A 403 -24.02 -0.06 30.01
N PHE A 404 -23.94 -1.14 30.79
CA PHE A 404 -24.29 -1.10 32.21
C PHE A 404 -23.28 -0.29 33.05
N TYR A 405 -21.98 -0.36 32.75
CA TYR A 405 -20.93 0.28 33.54
C TYR A 405 -19.81 0.87 32.66
N VAL A 406 -19.25 2.04 32.98
CA VAL A 406 -17.98 2.47 32.36
C VAL A 406 -16.85 1.59 32.88
N ILE A 407 -16.70 1.50 34.20
CA ILE A 407 -15.71 0.68 34.89
C ILE A 407 -16.41 -0.36 35.75
N CYS A 408 -16.08 -1.63 35.51
CA CYS A 408 -16.48 -2.74 36.36
C CYS A 408 -15.24 -3.33 37.03
N SER A 409 -15.07 -3.08 38.32
CA SER A 409 -13.94 -3.54 39.12
C SER A 409 -14.40 -4.52 40.19
N LEU A 410 -13.72 -5.66 40.31
CA LEU A 410 -14.01 -6.67 41.34
C LEU A 410 -13.10 -6.59 42.57
N LYS A 411 -12.08 -5.73 42.54
CA LYS A 411 -10.98 -5.69 43.50
C LYS A 411 -10.36 -4.29 43.60
N LEU A 412 -9.36 -4.14 44.48
CA LEU A 412 -8.73 -2.86 44.83
C LEU A 412 -7.80 -2.33 43.74
N TRP A 413 -7.83 -1.00 43.58
CA TRP A 413 -6.96 -0.17 42.76
C TRP A 413 -6.05 0.64 43.69
N THR A 414 -4.76 0.71 43.36
CA THR A 414 -3.78 1.53 44.09
C THR A 414 -3.26 2.63 43.17
N VAL A 415 -3.25 3.86 43.65
CA VAL A 415 -2.73 5.04 42.94
C VAL A 415 -1.77 5.78 43.85
N GLU A 416 -0.51 5.89 43.44
CA GLU A 416 0.53 6.44 44.30
C GLU A 416 1.63 7.17 43.52
N ARG A 417 2.49 7.91 44.23
CA ARG A 417 3.69 8.55 43.70
C ARG A 417 3.41 9.46 42.50
N SER A 418 2.54 10.44 42.73
CA SER A 418 2.18 11.50 41.77
C SER A 418 1.56 10.95 40.48
N SER A 419 0.75 9.90 40.60
CA SER A 419 0.05 9.26 39.48
C SER A 419 -1.36 9.82 39.29
N TRP A 420 -1.97 9.54 38.13
CA TRP A 420 -3.25 10.14 37.75
C TRP A 420 -4.25 9.13 37.18
N LEU A 421 -5.46 9.13 37.74
CA LEU A 421 -6.64 8.52 37.11
C LEU A 421 -7.50 9.61 36.45
N ASP A 422 -7.65 9.53 35.13
CA ASP A 422 -8.35 10.52 34.32
C ASP A 422 -9.63 9.92 33.70
N TRP A 423 -10.80 10.25 34.25
CA TRP A 423 -12.09 9.79 33.74
C TRP A 423 -12.95 10.96 33.30
N ARG A 424 -13.05 11.15 31.99
CA ARG A 424 -13.72 12.32 31.43
C ARG A 424 -14.67 12.03 30.28
N ASP A 425 -15.72 12.83 30.17
CA ASP A 425 -16.56 12.92 28.97
C ASP A 425 -17.14 11.57 28.48
N ASN A 426 -17.29 10.59 29.39
CA ASN A 426 -17.89 9.30 29.02
C ASN A 426 -19.42 9.41 29.05
N ASP A 427 -20.11 8.97 28.00
CA ASP A 427 -21.58 8.98 27.91
C ASP A 427 -22.15 7.55 27.80
N VAL A 428 -22.73 7.07 28.90
CA VAL A 428 -23.37 5.75 28.98
C VAL A 428 -24.88 5.82 29.10
N GLY A 429 -25.48 6.99 28.85
CA GLY A 429 -26.93 7.19 28.88
C GLY A 429 -27.55 6.79 30.22
N VAL A 430 -28.26 5.66 30.25
CA VAL A 430 -28.93 5.12 31.45
C VAL A 430 -28.05 4.20 32.31
N GLY A 431 -26.84 3.90 31.83
CA GLY A 431 -25.84 3.09 32.54
C GLY A 431 -25.25 3.77 33.77
N ALA A 432 -24.30 3.11 34.42
CA ALA A 432 -23.58 3.63 35.56
C ALA A 432 -22.11 3.93 35.25
N MET A 433 -21.48 4.83 36.00
CA MET A 433 -20.03 5.02 35.89
C MET A 433 -19.27 3.81 36.44
N PHE A 434 -19.66 3.31 37.62
CA PHE A 434 -18.97 2.25 38.33
C PHE A 434 -19.89 1.07 38.63
N HIS A 435 -19.33 -0.14 38.66
CA HIS A 435 -20.00 -1.29 39.28
C HIS A 435 -19.59 -1.37 40.77
N ASP A 436 -20.58 -1.34 41.66
CA ASP A 436 -20.34 -1.53 43.09
C ASP A 436 -20.42 -3.00 43.49
N THR A 437 -19.38 -3.51 44.15
CA THR A 437 -19.40 -4.82 44.84
C THR A 437 -19.83 -4.71 46.31
N GLY A 438 -20.27 -3.52 46.74
CA GLY A 438 -20.57 -3.16 48.13
C GLY A 438 -19.35 -2.66 48.91
N SER A 439 -18.26 -2.29 48.23
CA SER A 439 -17.02 -1.86 48.87
C SER A 439 -16.26 -0.83 48.04
N ALA A 440 -15.68 0.14 48.74
CA ALA A 440 -14.78 1.14 48.17
C ALA A 440 -13.55 0.44 47.59
N PHE A 441 -13.11 0.82 46.38
CA PHE A 441 -12.07 0.08 45.68
C PHE A 441 -10.80 0.88 45.33
N VAL A 442 -10.74 2.20 45.54
CA VAL A 442 -9.55 3.00 45.20
C VAL A 442 -8.79 3.42 46.46
N SER A 443 -7.50 3.06 46.54
CA SER A 443 -6.54 3.56 47.52
C SER A 443 -5.63 4.61 46.87
N ILE A 444 -5.55 5.80 47.46
CA ILE A 444 -4.79 6.92 46.89
C ILE A 444 -3.83 7.54 47.91
N ASP A 445 -2.59 7.79 47.48
CA ASP A 445 -1.58 8.46 48.31
C ASP A 445 -1.76 9.98 48.36
N SER A 446 -0.91 10.64 49.14
CA SER A 446 -0.97 12.09 49.37
C SER A 446 -0.61 12.96 48.14
N SER A 447 -0.11 12.37 47.05
CA SER A 447 0.44 13.11 45.90
C SER A 447 -0.30 12.84 44.59
N SER A 448 -1.20 11.86 44.56
CA SER A 448 -1.88 11.41 43.36
C SER A 448 -3.25 12.07 43.17
N VAL A 449 -3.74 12.02 41.93
CA VAL A 449 -4.94 12.73 41.48
C VAL A 449 -5.96 11.75 40.89
N VAL A 450 -7.24 11.98 41.17
CA VAL A 450 -8.37 11.38 40.46
C VAL A 450 -9.23 12.49 39.87
N THR A 451 -9.55 12.39 38.59
CA THR A 451 -10.46 13.30 37.88
C THR A 451 -11.70 12.54 37.42
N LEU A 452 -12.88 13.08 37.73
CA LEU A 452 -14.18 12.59 37.26
C LEU A 452 -15.04 13.77 36.79
N THR A 453 -15.00 14.09 35.50
CA THR A 453 -15.67 15.28 34.96
C THR A 453 -16.33 15.03 33.60
N GLY A 454 -17.36 15.81 33.24
CA GLY A 454 -18.00 15.76 31.91
C GLY A 454 -18.80 14.48 31.59
N CYS A 455 -18.83 13.48 32.47
CA CYS A 455 -19.50 12.21 32.19
C CYS A 455 -21.03 12.31 32.31
N LYS A 456 -21.72 11.56 31.45
CA LYS A 456 -23.17 11.42 31.42
C LYS A 456 -23.60 9.98 31.67
N MET A 457 -24.48 9.79 32.65
CA MET A 457 -24.85 8.48 33.20
C MET A 457 -26.24 8.51 33.83
N GLY A 458 -26.86 7.34 34.00
CA GLY A 458 -28.11 7.17 34.72
C GLY A 458 -27.89 7.12 36.23
N SER A 459 -26.74 6.60 36.65
CA SER A 459 -26.31 6.60 38.06
C SER A 459 -24.79 6.59 38.17
N THR A 460 -24.25 6.91 39.34
CA THR A 460 -22.81 6.74 39.60
C THR A 460 -22.45 5.27 39.82
N GLY A 461 -23.42 4.47 40.25
CA GLY A 461 -23.22 3.09 40.65
C GLY A 461 -22.35 2.94 41.89
N LEU A 462 -22.36 3.92 42.80
CA LEU A 462 -21.65 3.88 44.08
C LEU A 462 -22.66 3.85 45.24
N SER A 463 -22.65 2.79 46.04
CA SER A 463 -23.36 2.68 47.33
C SER A 463 -22.50 3.11 48.52
N VAL A 464 -21.17 3.08 48.34
CA VAL A 464 -20.16 3.59 49.29
C VAL A 464 -19.21 4.55 48.60
N SER A 465 -18.33 5.20 49.38
CA SER A 465 -17.27 6.07 48.83
C SER A 465 -16.40 5.33 47.81
N LEU A 466 -16.07 5.96 46.68
CA LEU A 466 -15.08 5.43 45.71
C LEU A 466 -13.74 5.11 46.39
N LEU A 467 -13.26 6.05 47.22
CA LEU A 467 -11.97 5.96 47.89
C LEU A 467 -12.08 5.13 49.17
N SER A 468 -11.39 3.98 49.21
CA SER A 468 -11.27 3.11 50.38
C SER A 468 -10.29 3.67 51.40
N GLN A 469 -9.12 4.09 50.92
CA GLN A 469 -8.08 4.79 51.69
C GLN A 469 -7.63 6.03 50.91
N ALA A 470 -7.45 7.14 51.62
CA ALA A 470 -6.95 8.38 51.05
C ALA A 470 -6.05 9.07 52.08
N ASP A 471 -4.76 9.20 51.75
CA ASP A 471 -3.78 9.86 52.61
C ASP A 471 -3.92 11.38 52.54
N ALA A 472 -3.61 12.10 53.62
CA ALA A 472 -3.73 13.56 53.64
C ALA A 472 -2.85 14.21 52.55
N GLY A 473 -3.47 14.93 51.62
CA GLY A 473 -2.78 15.59 50.50
C GLY A 473 -3.34 15.22 49.12
N TYR A 474 -3.99 14.06 48.99
CA TYR A 474 -4.57 13.60 47.72
C TYR A 474 -5.48 14.64 47.06
N ARG A 475 -5.69 14.51 45.75
CA ARG A 475 -6.63 15.33 45.00
C ARG A 475 -7.70 14.46 44.35
N PHE A 476 -8.96 14.83 44.58
CA PHE A 476 -10.09 14.29 43.86
C PHE A 476 -10.90 15.44 43.27
N VAL A 477 -10.77 15.62 41.96
CA VAL A 477 -11.47 16.63 41.18
C VAL A 477 -12.72 16.00 40.55
N ALA A 478 -13.90 16.49 40.91
CA ALA A 478 -15.15 15.97 40.35
C ALA A 478 -16.18 17.08 40.12
N GLY A 479 -16.97 16.96 39.05
CA GLY A 479 -18.00 17.94 38.74
C GLY A 479 -18.30 18.01 37.24
N CYS A 480 -19.25 18.86 36.86
CA CYS A 480 -19.82 18.88 35.52
C CYS A 480 -20.29 17.50 35.04
N LEU A 481 -21.02 16.79 35.91
CA LEU A 481 -21.57 15.46 35.59
C LEU A 481 -23.03 15.59 35.21
N THR A 482 -23.54 14.69 34.37
CA THR A 482 -24.98 14.54 34.15
C THR A 482 -25.42 13.20 34.70
N VAL A 483 -26.14 13.18 35.82
CA VAL A 483 -26.61 11.96 36.49
C VAL A 483 -28.13 11.90 36.47
N ALA A 484 -28.71 10.85 35.89
CA ALA A 484 -30.16 10.71 35.72
C ALA A 484 -30.81 11.92 35.01
N GLY A 485 -30.08 12.56 34.09
CA GLY A 485 -30.52 13.76 33.36
C GLY A 485 -30.39 15.07 34.14
N LEU A 486 -29.88 15.05 35.37
CA LEU A 486 -29.61 16.24 36.17
C LEU A 486 -28.12 16.61 36.10
N GLU A 487 -27.85 17.88 35.87
CA GLU A 487 -26.50 18.43 35.92
C GLU A 487 -26.04 18.56 37.37
N VAL A 488 -24.89 17.99 37.69
CA VAL A 488 -24.30 17.89 39.03
C VAL A 488 -23.03 18.73 39.05
N THR A 489 -23.10 19.85 39.75
CA THR A 489 -22.04 20.88 39.75
C THR A 489 -21.60 21.31 41.14
N THR A 490 -22.30 20.87 42.21
CA THR A 490 -21.97 21.23 43.58
C THR A 490 -21.50 20.04 44.42
N ALA A 491 -20.74 20.30 45.49
CA ALA A 491 -20.31 19.26 46.43
C ALA A 491 -21.48 18.51 47.10
N ALA A 492 -22.59 19.21 47.37
CA ALA A 492 -23.76 18.61 47.99
C ALA A 492 -24.48 17.63 47.05
N GLU A 493 -24.60 17.98 45.77
CA GLU A 493 -25.16 17.11 44.73
C GLU A 493 -24.24 15.91 44.45
N LEU A 494 -22.93 16.13 44.34
CA LEU A 494 -21.95 15.04 44.21
C LEU A 494 -22.09 14.02 45.35
N LYS A 495 -22.17 14.52 46.58
CA LYS A 495 -22.39 13.69 47.78
C LYS A 495 -23.74 12.96 47.74
N HIS A 496 -24.80 13.59 47.23
CA HIS A 496 -26.10 12.95 47.06
C HIS A 496 -26.02 11.71 46.15
N TYR A 497 -25.20 11.78 45.11
CA TYR A 497 -24.94 10.65 44.19
C TYR A 497 -23.77 9.75 44.64
N GLY A 498 -23.38 9.76 45.91
CA GLY A 498 -22.35 8.87 46.46
C GLY A 498 -20.90 9.27 46.14
N ILE A 499 -20.68 10.34 45.35
CA ILE A 499 -19.35 10.89 45.09
C ILE A 499 -18.95 11.74 46.28
N THR A 500 -18.24 11.11 47.21
CA THR A 500 -17.76 11.73 48.46
C THR A 500 -16.25 11.88 48.44
N LYS A 501 -15.69 12.61 49.43
CA LYS A 501 -14.24 12.87 49.55
C LYS A 501 -13.65 13.64 48.35
N VAL A 502 -14.47 14.43 47.67
CA VAL A 502 -14.05 15.37 46.61
C VAL A 502 -13.28 16.51 47.27
N THR A 503 -12.10 16.82 46.77
CA THR A 503 -11.27 17.94 47.25
C THR A 503 -11.53 19.21 46.46
N THR A 504 -11.84 19.07 45.17
CA THR A 504 -12.04 20.18 44.24
C THR A 504 -13.28 19.90 43.40
N VAL A 505 -14.25 20.82 43.43
CA VAL A 505 -15.46 20.71 42.60
C VAL A 505 -15.20 21.40 41.26
N ALA A 506 -15.39 20.69 40.15
CA ALA A 506 -15.24 21.25 38.81
C ALA A 506 -16.56 21.85 38.31
N ALA A 507 -16.53 23.11 37.87
CA ALA A 507 -17.65 23.76 37.19
C ALA A 507 -17.65 23.44 35.68
N CYS A 508 -18.82 23.41 35.05
CA CYS A 508 -18.91 23.22 33.61
C CYS A 508 -18.34 24.42 32.85
N GLY A 509 -17.48 24.13 31.86
CA GLY A 509 -16.84 25.16 31.04
C GLY A 509 -15.66 25.90 31.71
N GLU A 510 -15.34 25.57 32.97
CA GLU A 510 -14.12 26.03 33.63
C GLU A 510 -13.04 24.97 33.57
N CYS A 511 -11.79 25.42 33.55
CA CYS A 511 -10.61 24.57 33.46
C CYS A 511 -9.70 24.84 34.62
N THR A 512 -9.30 23.79 35.32
CA THR A 512 -8.36 23.88 36.43
C THR A 512 -7.10 23.13 36.07
N GLU A 513 -5.95 23.60 36.57
CA GLU A 513 -4.66 22.95 36.34
C GLU A 513 -4.69 21.49 36.81
N GLU A 514 -5.21 21.24 38.00
CA GLU A 514 -5.33 19.89 38.59
C GLU A 514 -6.41 19.02 37.92
N GLY A 515 -7.35 19.61 37.17
CA GLY A 515 -8.47 18.88 36.55
C GLY A 515 -8.25 18.55 35.07
N ASN A 516 -7.47 19.36 34.35
CA ASN A 516 -7.35 19.28 32.90
C ASN A 516 -6.03 18.66 32.44
N CYS A 517 -4.98 18.78 33.25
CA CYS A 517 -3.61 18.48 32.87
C CYS A 517 -2.97 17.49 33.84
N PHE A 518 -2.01 16.71 33.35
CA PHE A 518 -1.14 15.94 34.23
C PHE A 518 -0.15 16.87 34.92
N ALA A 519 -0.48 17.27 36.15
CA ALA A 519 0.25 18.28 36.91
C ALA A 519 1.78 18.08 36.95
N PRO A 520 2.32 16.86 37.16
CA PRO A 520 3.78 16.68 37.25
C PRO A 520 4.55 17.07 35.99
N LEU A 521 3.91 17.09 34.82
CA LEU A 521 4.53 17.44 33.54
C LEU A 521 3.88 18.67 32.89
N THR A 522 3.20 19.50 33.67
CA THR A 522 2.56 20.74 33.19
C THR A 522 3.33 21.95 33.73
N THR A 523 3.62 22.91 32.86
CA THR A 523 4.32 24.17 33.20
C THR A 523 3.37 25.35 33.36
N ALA A 524 2.28 25.35 32.60
CA ALA A 524 1.24 26.36 32.64
C ALA A 524 -0.06 25.82 32.04
N VAL A 525 -1.18 26.44 32.41
CA VAL A 525 -2.47 26.24 31.75
C VAL A 525 -2.94 27.57 31.19
N ILE A 526 -3.09 27.64 29.87
CA ILE A 526 -3.49 28.85 29.14
C ILE A 526 -4.68 28.50 28.27
N ASP A 527 -5.80 29.22 28.43
CA ASP A 527 -7.03 28.98 27.67
C ASP A 527 -7.46 27.50 27.67
N CYS A 528 -7.48 26.86 28.85
CA CYS A 528 -7.81 25.43 29.04
C CYS A 528 -6.85 24.44 28.37
N LYS A 529 -5.71 24.89 27.85
CA LYS A 529 -4.70 24.04 27.22
C LYS A 529 -3.49 23.90 28.13
N CYS A 530 -3.00 22.67 28.23
CA CYS A 530 -1.84 22.33 29.02
C CYS A 530 -0.57 22.64 28.22
N GLN A 531 0.33 23.43 28.81
CA GLN A 531 1.67 23.62 28.27
C GLN A 531 2.64 22.65 28.96
N CYS A 532 3.17 21.71 28.20
CA CYS A 532 3.94 20.60 28.77
C CYS A 532 5.39 20.97 29.11
N ALA A 533 5.86 20.41 30.22
CA ALA A 533 7.27 20.35 30.58
C ALA A 533 8.01 19.37 29.65
N ALA A 534 9.35 19.35 29.72
CA ALA A 534 10.14 18.35 29.01
C ALA A 534 9.70 16.93 29.43
N GLY A 535 9.45 16.06 28.45
CA GLY A 535 8.92 14.70 28.67
C GLY A 535 7.39 14.61 28.79
N GLY A 536 6.66 15.73 28.82
CA GLY A 536 5.20 15.74 28.72
C GLY A 536 4.73 15.68 27.27
N HIS A 537 3.71 14.88 27.01
CA HIS A 537 3.19 14.60 25.66
C HIS A 537 1.68 14.87 25.54
N GLY A 538 1.26 15.32 24.36
CA GLY A 538 -0.16 15.50 24.02
C GLY A 538 -0.80 16.75 24.64
N ASP A 539 -2.13 16.79 24.55
CA ASP A 539 -2.98 17.90 24.99
C ASP A 539 -3.09 18.04 26.51
N VAL A 540 -2.75 16.98 27.24
CA VAL A 540 -2.83 16.91 28.72
C VAL A 540 -1.49 16.60 29.39
N CYS A 541 -0.39 16.64 28.63
CA CYS A 541 0.99 16.46 29.14
C CYS A 541 1.26 15.11 29.83
N VAL A 542 0.74 14.01 29.27
CA VAL A 542 1.02 12.66 29.79
C VAL A 542 2.51 12.27 29.64
N PRO A 543 3.02 11.36 30.48
CA PRO A 543 4.45 11.02 30.55
C PRO A 543 5.00 10.13 29.42
N ALA A 544 4.13 9.55 28.59
CA ALA A 544 4.52 8.76 27.43
C ALA A 544 3.73 9.22 26.19
N PRO A 545 4.37 9.24 25.00
CA PRO A 545 3.72 9.68 23.78
C PRO A 545 2.57 8.77 23.39
N VAL A 546 1.60 9.32 22.65
CA VAL A 546 0.65 8.49 21.90
C VAL A 546 1.47 7.81 20.79
N PRO A 547 1.44 6.47 20.67
CA PRO A 547 2.12 5.78 19.57
C PRO A 547 1.61 6.36 18.26
N ALA A 548 2.52 6.63 17.32
CA ALA A 548 2.13 7.05 15.99
C ALA A 548 1.28 5.92 15.37
N GLY A 549 -0.04 6.13 15.26
CA GLY A 549 -0.87 5.32 14.37
C GLY A 549 -0.39 5.46 12.92
N PRO A 550 -0.99 4.75 11.96
CA PRO A 550 -0.65 4.97 10.57
C PRO A 550 -0.70 6.48 10.33
N PRO A 551 0.37 7.08 9.77
CA PRO A 551 0.32 8.48 9.41
C PRO A 551 -0.93 8.69 8.56
N SER A 552 -1.62 9.83 8.75
CA SER A 552 -2.42 10.37 7.64
C SER A 552 -1.59 10.20 6.37
N PRO A 553 -2.16 9.65 5.28
CA PRO A 553 -1.37 9.13 4.16
C PRO A 553 -0.22 10.09 3.89
N PRO A 554 1.04 9.61 4.01
CA PRO A 554 2.17 10.49 3.80
C PRO A 554 1.99 11.13 2.42
N PRO A 555 2.41 12.39 2.23
CA PRO A 555 2.63 12.87 0.87
C PRO A 555 3.43 11.77 0.16
N PRO A 556 3.07 11.40 -1.08
CA PRO A 556 3.75 10.34 -1.80
C PRO A 556 5.27 10.50 -1.63
N PRO A 557 6.03 9.39 -1.48
CA PRO A 557 7.48 9.47 -1.32
C PRO A 557 8.02 10.47 -2.34
N PRO A 558 8.90 11.40 -1.94
CA PRO A 558 9.38 12.42 -2.84
C PRO A 558 9.88 11.71 -4.09
N LEU A 559 9.20 11.99 -5.20
CA LEU A 559 9.52 11.40 -6.48
C LEU A 559 11.01 11.61 -6.73
N PRO A 560 11.72 10.62 -7.30
CA PRO A 560 13.06 10.89 -7.81
C PRO A 560 12.96 12.15 -8.67
N PRO A 561 13.76 13.20 -8.39
CA PRO A 561 13.72 14.39 -9.21
C PRO A 561 13.94 14.00 -10.67
N PRO A 562 13.26 14.65 -11.63
CA PRO A 562 13.50 14.39 -13.04
C PRO A 562 14.99 14.54 -13.33
N PRO A 563 15.58 13.65 -14.15
CA PRO A 563 17.01 13.72 -14.42
C PRO A 563 17.34 15.06 -15.08
N PRO A 564 18.49 15.67 -14.76
CA PRO A 564 19.05 16.76 -15.56
C PRO A 564 19.08 16.37 -17.04
N VAL A 565 18.98 17.36 -17.93
CA VAL A 565 19.04 17.14 -19.38
C VAL A 565 20.36 16.42 -19.72
N GLY A 566 20.25 15.24 -20.34
CA GLY A 566 21.39 14.38 -20.67
C GLY A 566 21.74 13.31 -19.64
N GLU A 567 21.09 13.28 -18.48
CA GLU A 567 21.28 12.24 -17.45
C GLU A 567 20.15 11.18 -17.48
N CYS A 568 20.40 10.02 -16.87
CA CYS A 568 19.44 8.92 -16.74
C CYS A 568 19.20 8.59 -15.28
N ILE A 569 17.96 8.32 -14.92
CA ILE A 569 17.64 7.60 -13.68
C ILE A 569 18.10 6.16 -13.89
N SER A 570 19.05 5.67 -13.09
CA SER A 570 19.59 4.34 -13.28
C SER A 570 19.65 3.48 -12.03
N ASP A 571 19.74 2.16 -12.26
CA ASP A 571 20.15 1.13 -11.30
C ASP A 571 19.32 1.13 -10.00
N MET A 572 18.00 1.23 -10.12
CA MET A 572 17.07 1.23 -8.99
C MET A 572 15.77 0.47 -9.27
N VAL A 573 15.05 0.13 -8.20
CA VAL A 573 13.67 -0.36 -8.27
C VAL A 573 12.73 0.85 -8.13
N TYR A 574 11.88 1.06 -9.14
CA TYR A 574 10.90 2.14 -9.13
C TYR A 574 9.72 1.79 -8.22
N PRO A 575 9.17 2.75 -7.45
CA PRO A 575 8.02 2.48 -6.57
C PRO A 575 6.80 2.02 -7.37
N GLU A 576 6.04 1.05 -6.85
CA GLU A 576 4.79 0.56 -7.46
C GLU A 576 3.67 1.63 -7.35
N VAL A 577 3.70 2.60 -8.24
CA VAL A 577 2.72 3.70 -8.30
C VAL A 577 2.32 4.00 -9.75
N ALA A 578 1.11 4.53 -9.92
CA ALA A 578 0.71 5.16 -11.17
C ALA A 578 1.24 6.60 -11.21
N GLN A 579 2.05 6.93 -12.22
CA GLN A 579 2.69 8.23 -12.36
C GLN A 579 2.62 8.73 -13.80
N ALA A 580 2.48 10.04 -13.94
CA ALA A 580 2.68 10.76 -15.19
C ALA A 580 4.00 11.55 -15.17
N VAL A 581 4.79 11.45 -16.24
CA VAL A 581 6.09 12.12 -16.43
C VAL A 581 6.13 12.87 -17.77
N GLY A 582 7.15 13.71 -17.96
CA GLY A 582 7.38 14.45 -19.22
C GLY A 582 6.91 15.92 -19.20
N SER A 583 6.10 16.35 -18.22
CA SER A 583 5.60 17.73 -18.17
C SER A 583 6.73 18.76 -18.06
N GLY A 584 6.83 19.65 -19.05
CA GLY A 584 7.86 20.68 -19.16
C GLY A 584 9.27 20.15 -19.47
N LEU A 585 9.43 18.86 -19.80
CA LEU A 585 10.73 18.25 -20.05
C LEU A 585 10.99 18.11 -21.57
N SER A 586 12.25 18.30 -21.96
CA SER A 586 12.79 17.95 -23.28
C SER A 586 13.63 16.65 -23.24
N TRP A 587 13.79 16.05 -22.07
CA TRP A 587 14.64 14.88 -21.86
C TRP A 587 14.06 13.99 -20.75
N LEU A 588 14.02 12.68 -21.00
CA LEU A 588 13.65 11.65 -20.02
C LEU A 588 14.51 10.43 -20.30
N CYS A 589 15.22 9.90 -19.31
CA CYS A 589 16.00 8.67 -19.50
C CYS A 589 15.93 7.77 -18.27
N TYR A 590 15.63 6.49 -18.50
CA TYR A 590 15.66 5.41 -17.53
C TYR A 590 16.61 4.32 -18.03
N ARG A 591 17.57 3.92 -17.19
CA ARG A 591 18.56 2.89 -17.53
C ARG A 591 18.64 1.81 -16.45
N ASN A 592 18.50 0.53 -16.78
CA ASN A 592 18.54 -0.57 -15.80
C ASN A 592 17.56 -0.41 -14.62
N VAL A 593 16.43 0.25 -14.83
CA VAL A 593 15.41 0.47 -13.78
C VAL A 593 14.43 -0.70 -13.78
N THR A 594 14.01 -1.14 -12.60
CA THR A 594 13.00 -2.18 -12.45
C THR A 594 11.65 -1.59 -12.08
N PHE A 595 10.64 -1.81 -12.94
CA PHE A 595 9.24 -1.48 -12.75
C PHE A 595 8.45 -2.77 -12.52
N SER A 596 7.77 -2.88 -11.37
CA SER A 596 7.16 -4.14 -10.91
C SER A 596 5.79 -3.88 -10.30
N GLY A 597 4.83 -4.75 -10.59
CA GLY A 597 3.53 -4.80 -9.90
C GLY A 597 2.37 -4.25 -10.73
N GLY A 598 1.16 -4.73 -10.41
CA GLY A 598 -0.06 -4.37 -11.16
C GLY A 598 -0.53 -2.94 -10.91
N GLY A 599 -0.06 -2.28 -9.84
CA GLY A 599 -0.27 -0.86 -9.60
C GLY A 599 0.75 0.05 -10.30
N MET A 600 1.83 -0.52 -10.84
CA MET A 600 2.90 0.25 -11.49
C MET A 600 2.48 0.66 -12.91
N SER A 601 2.28 1.96 -13.11
CA SER A 601 2.04 2.52 -14.44
C SER A 601 2.85 3.79 -14.63
N LEU A 602 3.76 3.80 -15.60
CA LEU A 602 4.51 5.00 -15.98
C LEU A 602 3.92 5.55 -17.28
N THR A 603 3.25 6.69 -17.18
CA THR A 603 2.66 7.42 -18.31
C THR A 603 3.57 8.55 -18.74
N VAL A 604 4.11 8.49 -19.95
CA VAL A 604 4.84 9.60 -20.57
C VAL A 604 3.82 10.50 -21.26
N LEU A 605 3.59 11.70 -20.71
CA LEU A 605 2.65 12.70 -21.25
C LEU A 605 3.31 13.51 -22.36
N ILE A 606 3.25 13.02 -23.60
CA ILE A 606 3.88 13.67 -24.76
C ILE A 606 3.35 15.10 -24.97
N GLY A 607 2.04 15.30 -24.79
CA GLY A 607 1.42 16.63 -24.91
C GLY A 607 1.90 17.69 -23.93
N ALA A 608 2.55 17.26 -22.83
CA ALA A 608 3.07 18.16 -21.82
C ALA A 608 4.58 18.40 -21.96
N MET A 609 5.26 17.70 -22.87
CA MET A 609 6.69 17.92 -23.14
C MET A 609 6.91 19.23 -23.90
N THR A 610 8.11 19.79 -23.79
CA THR A 610 8.48 21.08 -24.41
C THR A 610 9.91 21.04 -24.94
N GLY A 611 10.22 21.85 -25.97
CA GLY A 611 11.56 22.00 -26.52
C GLY A 611 11.60 21.77 -28.04
N ASP A 612 12.68 22.21 -28.68
CA ASP A 612 12.87 22.03 -30.12
C ASP A 612 13.00 20.55 -30.49
N VAL A 613 13.68 19.76 -29.63
CA VAL A 613 13.79 18.31 -29.70
C VAL A 613 13.55 17.74 -28.31
N ALA A 614 12.65 16.76 -28.20
CA ALA A 614 12.42 16.01 -26.97
C ALA A 614 12.87 14.55 -27.11
N THR A 615 13.65 14.05 -26.16
CA THR A 615 14.16 12.67 -26.18
C THR A 615 13.71 11.90 -24.94
N VAL A 616 13.15 10.70 -25.15
CA VAL A 616 12.70 9.78 -24.11
C VAL A 616 13.39 8.43 -24.32
N THR A 617 14.13 7.94 -23.33
CA THR A 617 14.89 6.69 -23.44
C THR A 617 14.57 5.73 -22.30
N PHE A 618 14.30 4.47 -22.63
CA PHE A 618 14.24 3.33 -21.72
C PHE A 618 15.24 2.29 -22.20
N ASP A 619 16.33 2.14 -21.47
CA ASP A 619 17.51 1.35 -21.85
C ASP A 619 17.76 0.25 -20.80
N GLY A 620 17.63 -1.02 -21.17
CA GLY A 620 17.91 -2.14 -20.24
C GLY A 620 16.96 -2.23 -19.03
N CYS A 621 15.80 -1.57 -19.04
CA CYS A 621 14.85 -1.63 -17.93
C CYS A 621 14.10 -2.97 -17.88
N THR A 622 13.67 -3.35 -16.68
CA THR A 622 12.86 -4.55 -16.45
C THR A 622 11.44 -4.14 -16.07
N TRP A 623 10.45 -4.59 -16.82
CA TRP A 623 9.03 -4.38 -16.57
C TRP A 623 8.39 -5.73 -16.26
N ARG A 624 7.76 -5.89 -15.09
CA ARG A 624 7.20 -7.19 -14.71
C ARG A 624 5.96 -7.11 -13.82
N ASP A 625 5.32 -8.25 -13.63
CA ASP A 625 4.24 -8.46 -12.66
C ASP A 625 3.00 -7.57 -12.88
N GLY A 626 2.73 -7.17 -14.13
CA GLY A 626 1.60 -6.31 -14.50
C GLY A 626 1.97 -4.84 -14.73
N ALA A 627 3.26 -4.48 -14.69
CA ALA A 627 3.71 -3.11 -14.91
C ALA A 627 3.36 -2.60 -16.33
N VAL A 628 3.03 -1.32 -16.43
CA VAL A 628 2.63 -0.67 -17.69
C VAL A 628 3.51 0.53 -18.01
N LEU A 629 4.09 0.55 -19.20
CA LEU A 629 4.67 1.74 -19.84
C LEU A 629 3.67 2.29 -20.85
N LEU A 630 3.10 3.45 -20.58
CA LEU A 630 2.14 4.14 -21.45
C LEU A 630 2.81 5.36 -22.10
N LEU A 631 2.85 5.41 -23.43
CA LEU A 631 3.26 6.58 -24.20
C LEU A 631 2.00 7.29 -24.68
N LEU A 632 1.57 8.33 -23.96
CA LEU A 632 0.32 9.03 -24.24
C LEU A 632 0.57 10.23 -25.17
N GLY A 633 0.22 10.06 -26.45
CA GLY A 633 0.36 11.04 -27.52
C GLY A 633 -0.58 12.24 -27.38
N ASN A 634 -0.14 13.38 -27.90
CA ASN A 634 -1.01 14.50 -28.25
C ASN A 634 -0.48 15.17 -29.54
N ALA A 635 -1.26 15.15 -30.62
CA ALA A 635 -0.86 15.69 -31.92
C ALA A 635 -0.56 17.21 -31.89
N TYR A 636 -1.07 17.91 -30.88
CA TYR A 636 -0.87 19.35 -30.67
C TYR A 636 0.22 19.67 -29.63
N ALA A 637 1.09 18.71 -29.31
CA ALA A 637 2.21 18.93 -28.40
C ALA A 637 3.10 20.10 -28.86
N ALA A 638 3.64 20.87 -27.92
CA ALA A 638 4.48 22.04 -28.20
C ALA A 638 5.94 21.69 -28.58
N VAL A 639 6.24 20.40 -28.79
CA VAL A 639 7.57 19.89 -29.13
C VAL A 639 7.84 20.01 -30.63
N GLY A 640 9.05 20.41 -31.02
CA GLY A 640 9.44 20.51 -32.43
C GLY A 640 9.63 19.15 -33.12
N SER A 641 10.44 18.25 -32.55
CA SER A 641 10.57 16.84 -32.91
C SER A 641 10.70 15.95 -31.67
N LEU A 642 10.24 14.72 -31.76
CA LEU A 642 10.16 13.80 -30.62
C LEU A 642 10.90 12.49 -30.94
N ASN A 643 11.76 12.03 -30.05
CA ASN A 643 12.46 10.76 -30.16
C ASN A 643 12.20 9.90 -28.92
N ILE A 644 11.62 8.72 -29.10
CA ILE A 644 11.35 7.75 -28.05
C ILE A 644 12.12 6.47 -28.37
N VAL A 645 13.01 6.04 -27.49
CA VAL A 645 13.83 4.85 -27.65
C VAL A 645 13.53 3.88 -26.50
N VAL A 646 12.98 2.72 -26.82
CA VAL A 646 12.76 1.60 -25.90
C VAL A 646 13.66 0.47 -26.36
N THR A 647 14.84 0.36 -25.76
CA THR A 647 15.90 -0.57 -26.21
C THR A 647 16.41 -1.48 -25.11
N GLY A 648 16.67 -2.76 -25.44
CA GLY A 648 17.28 -3.73 -24.53
C GLY A 648 16.47 -4.07 -23.27
N ASN A 649 15.20 -3.69 -23.20
CA ASN A 649 14.35 -3.91 -22.02
C ASN A 649 13.82 -5.35 -21.96
N THR A 650 13.46 -5.79 -20.76
CA THR A 650 12.75 -7.06 -20.54
C THR A 650 11.34 -6.78 -20.01
N PHE A 651 10.32 -7.24 -20.72
CA PHE A 651 8.92 -7.17 -20.31
C PHE A 651 8.42 -8.59 -20.01
N SER A 652 8.01 -8.85 -18.77
CA SER A 652 7.52 -10.16 -18.32
C SER A 652 6.15 -10.01 -17.68
N ASP A 653 5.09 -10.42 -18.39
CA ASP A 653 3.70 -10.09 -18.01
C ASP A 653 3.52 -8.58 -17.75
N ALA A 654 4.07 -7.77 -18.65
CA ALA A 654 4.06 -6.32 -18.61
C ALA A 654 3.72 -5.76 -20.00
N LEU A 655 3.25 -4.51 -20.03
CA LEU A 655 2.69 -3.89 -21.23
C LEU A 655 3.40 -2.60 -21.61
N LEU A 656 3.83 -2.50 -22.86
CA LEU A 656 4.18 -1.25 -23.55
C LEU A 656 2.98 -0.82 -24.39
N SER A 657 2.50 0.41 -24.21
CA SER A 657 1.32 0.90 -24.91
C SER A 657 1.52 2.32 -25.45
N PRO A 658 1.80 2.48 -26.74
CA PRO A 658 1.65 3.75 -27.45
C PRO A 658 0.17 4.05 -27.71
N GLU A 659 -0.30 5.23 -27.31
CA GLU A 659 -1.71 5.62 -27.40
C GLU A 659 -1.90 7.02 -27.96
N GLY A 660 -2.87 7.16 -28.87
CA GLY A 660 -3.31 8.44 -29.41
C GLY A 660 -2.43 9.00 -30.53
N GLY A 661 -2.68 10.28 -30.87
CA GLY A 661 -1.95 10.99 -31.93
C GLY A 661 -0.64 11.60 -31.43
N PHE A 662 0.44 11.40 -32.16
CA PHE A 662 1.75 11.98 -31.86
C PHE A 662 2.03 13.23 -32.71
N PRO A 663 2.85 14.19 -32.22
CA PRO A 663 3.21 15.36 -32.99
C PRO A 663 4.01 14.99 -34.26
N PRO A 664 4.04 15.86 -35.29
CA PRO A 664 4.91 15.71 -36.46
C PRO A 664 6.37 15.43 -36.09
N ARG A 665 7.10 14.73 -36.96
CA ARG A 665 8.52 14.36 -36.73
C ARG A 665 8.74 13.60 -35.41
N THR A 666 7.88 12.63 -35.13
CA THR A 666 8.02 11.70 -34.00
C THR A 666 8.73 10.43 -34.46
N ASN A 667 9.78 9.99 -33.77
CA ASN A 667 10.39 8.67 -33.94
C ASN A 667 10.18 7.84 -32.68
N ILE A 668 9.53 6.67 -32.80
CA ILE A 668 9.39 5.69 -31.71
C ILE A 668 10.12 4.42 -32.13
N THR A 669 11.26 4.15 -31.51
CA THR A 669 12.07 2.96 -31.78
C THR A 669 11.93 1.98 -30.62
N ILE A 670 11.41 0.79 -30.90
CA ILE A 670 11.27 -0.32 -29.96
C ILE A 670 12.16 -1.45 -30.48
N SER A 671 13.39 -1.53 -29.96
CA SER A 671 14.42 -2.40 -30.54
C SER A 671 15.14 -3.30 -29.54
N GLY A 672 15.43 -4.54 -29.91
CA GLY A 672 16.26 -5.42 -29.09
C GLY A 672 15.66 -5.78 -27.71
N ASN A 673 14.35 -5.61 -27.52
CA ASN A 673 13.68 -5.94 -26.26
C ASN A 673 13.30 -7.43 -26.21
N ARG A 674 13.14 -7.95 -24.99
CA ARG A 674 12.63 -9.29 -24.71
C ARG A 674 11.24 -9.20 -24.11
N PHE A 675 10.28 -9.88 -24.72
CA PHE A 675 8.89 -9.91 -24.31
C PHE A 675 8.49 -11.34 -23.94
N THR A 676 7.98 -11.51 -22.72
CA THR A 676 7.43 -12.77 -22.23
C THR A 676 6.02 -12.51 -21.71
N VAL A 677 5.04 -13.25 -22.22
CA VAL A 677 3.65 -13.15 -21.74
C VAL A 677 3.07 -14.54 -21.45
N THR A 678 2.44 -14.65 -20.29
CA THR A 678 1.76 -15.85 -19.79
C THR A 678 0.28 -15.57 -19.44
N ARG A 679 -0.07 -14.30 -19.21
CA ARG A 679 -1.43 -13.86 -18.85
C ARG A 679 -1.81 -12.53 -19.49
N LEU A 680 -3.10 -12.19 -19.43
CA LEU A 680 -3.58 -10.86 -19.76
C LEU A 680 -3.04 -9.83 -18.73
N VAL A 681 -2.55 -8.70 -19.23
CA VAL A 681 -2.14 -7.55 -18.41
C VAL A 681 -3.26 -6.52 -18.44
N PRO A 682 -4.17 -6.48 -17.44
CA PRO A 682 -5.32 -5.59 -17.48
C PRO A 682 -4.89 -4.13 -17.32
N ARG A 683 -5.43 -3.24 -18.17
CA ARG A 683 -5.27 -1.79 -18.06
C ARG A 683 -6.64 -1.10 -18.17
N PRO A 684 -7.02 -0.22 -17.23
CA PRO A 684 -8.21 0.61 -17.38
C PRO A 684 -8.15 1.46 -18.66
N GLY A 685 -9.18 1.39 -19.50
CA GLY A 685 -9.26 2.11 -20.78
C GLY A 685 -8.76 1.34 -22.00
N LEU A 686 -8.25 0.13 -21.82
CA LEU A 686 -7.80 -0.76 -22.89
C LEU A 686 -8.43 -2.15 -22.71
N VAL A 687 -9.21 -2.61 -23.68
CA VAL A 687 -9.84 -3.93 -23.67
C VAL A 687 -8.89 -4.93 -24.32
N ILE A 688 -7.94 -5.43 -23.53
CA ILE A 688 -7.02 -6.48 -23.99
C ILE A 688 -7.76 -7.82 -23.98
N GLY A 689 -8.18 -8.27 -25.16
CA GLY A 689 -8.80 -9.59 -25.35
C GLY A 689 -7.80 -10.74 -25.49
N ARG A 690 -6.50 -10.44 -25.68
CA ARG A 690 -5.44 -11.43 -25.96
C ARG A 690 -4.13 -11.08 -25.23
N PRO A 691 -3.36 -12.06 -24.70
CA PRO A 691 -2.07 -11.78 -24.07
C PRO A 691 -1.12 -11.12 -25.07
N SER A 692 -0.64 -9.91 -24.74
CA SER A 692 0.31 -9.15 -25.54
C SER A 692 1.18 -8.26 -24.66
N CYS A 693 2.41 -8.01 -25.09
CA CYS A 693 3.32 -7.08 -24.42
C CYS A 693 3.39 -5.72 -25.12
N VAL A 694 2.92 -5.59 -26.37
CA VAL A 694 2.85 -4.32 -27.07
C VAL A 694 1.43 -4.12 -27.58
N SER A 695 0.73 -3.15 -26.99
CA SER A 695 -0.62 -2.81 -27.43
C SER A 695 -0.74 -1.36 -27.85
N MET A 696 -1.13 -1.16 -29.10
CA MET A 696 -1.34 0.16 -29.67
C MET A 696 -2.84 0.50 -29.66
N ASN A 697 -3.16 1.71 -29.20
CA ASN A 697 -4.52 2.19 -29.04
C ASN A 697 -4.69 3.55 -29.72
N GLU A 698 -5.52 3.63 -30.76
CA GLU A 698 -5.75 4.87 -31.53
C GLU A 698 -4.45 5.57 -32.00
N LEU A 699 -3.44 4.79 -32.43
CA LEU A 699 -2.14 5.32 -32.82
C LEU A 699 -2.26 6.16 -34.11
N ALA A 700 -1.95 7.45 -34.03
CA ALA A 700 -1.87 8.31 -35.21
C ALA A 700 -0.49 8.98 -35.32
N ILE A 701 0.18 8.81 -36.46
CA ILE A 701 1.48 9.43 -36.76
C ILE A 701 1.44 10.12 -38.12
N SER A 702 2.06 11.30 -38.21
CA SER A 702 2.04 12.12 -39.44
C SER A 702 3.36 12.82 -39.70
N ASN A 703 3.54 13.36 -40.91
CA ASN A 703 4.58 14.35 -41.23
C ASN A 703 6.00 13.91 -40.83
N ASP A 704 6.54 12.95 -41.59
CA ASP A 704 7.88 12.38 -41.41
C ASP A 704 8.13 11.71 -40.04
N SER A 705 7.07 11.17 -39.44
CA SER A 705 7.16 10.37 -38.20
C SER A 705 7.41 8.89 -38.50
N ALA A 706 8.07 8.17 -37.59
CA ALA A 706 8.36 6.76 -37.71
C ALA A 706 8.06 6.00 -36.41
N VAL A 707 7.48 4.80 -36.53
CA VAL A 707 7.37 3.82 -35.44
C VAL A 707 8.03 2.54 -35.91
N VAL A 708 9.11 2.13 -35.26
CA VAL A 708 9.95 1.00 -35.68
C VAL A 708 10.01 -0.03 -34.57
N LEU A 709 9.59 -1.26 -34.87
CA LEU A 709 9.75 -2.43 -34.03
C LEU A 709 10.75 -3.37 -34.70
N SER A 710 11.96 -3.46 -34.15
CA SER A 710 13.02 -4.23 -34.81
C SER A 710 13.92 -5.03 -33.88
N GLY A 711 14.24 -6.27 -34.27
CA GLY A 711 15.18 -7.10 -33.51
C GLY A 711 14.68 -7.51 -32.13
N ASN A 712 13.38 -7.45 -31.86
CA ASN A 712 12.82 -7.88 -30.57
C ASN A 712 12.64 -9.40 -30.54
N ALA A 713 12.68 -9.98 -29.35
CA ALA A 713 12.38 -11.38 -29.10
C ALA A 713 11.08 -11.50 -28.29
N PHE A 714 10.11 -12.26 -28.80
CA PHE A 714 8.84 -12.51 -28.15
C PHE A 714 8.65 -14.00 -27.90
N GLN A 715 8.27 -14.36 -26.68
CA GLN A 715 8.01 -15.75 -26.31
C GLN A 715 6.77 -15.85 -25.43
N THR A 716 5.95 -16.85 -25.70
CA THR A 716 4.91 -17.29 -24.78
C THR A 716 5.29 -18.61 -24.13
N VAL A 717 4.88 -18.76 -22.86
CA VAL A 717 5.07 -20.00 -22.11
C VAL A 717 3.67 -20.54 -21.85
N ARG A 718 3.30 -21.60 -22.58
CA ARG A 718 2.13 -22.42 -22.23
C ARG A 718 2.57 -23.33 -21.07
N GLU A 719 1.93 -23.21 -19.90
CA GLU A 719 1.94 -24.27 -18.87
C GLU A 719 1.00 -25.41 -19.27
#